data_AF-A0A3A0AW12-F1
#
_entry.id   AF-A0A3A0AW12-F1
#
_cell.length_a   1.000
_cell.length_b   1.000
_cell.length_c   1.000
_cell.angle_alpha   90.00
_cell.angle_beta   90.00
_cell.angle_gamma   90.00
#
_symmetry.space_group_name_H-M   'P 1'
#
loop_
_entity.id
_entity.type
_entity.pdbx_description
1 polymer ?
#
loop_
_entity_poly.entity_id
_entity_poly.type
_entity_poly.pdbx_seq_one_letter_code
_entity_poly.pdbx_strand_id
1 'polypeptide(L)'
;MHPISSALILAGCLHATVKLYRCTHLQEQFAQLGIQAEVQDWVDQPFPASVADRYDLLILQRTALTANLRRLIDQMQAQGKLVLFDTDDLVFEPAMTAWHRGVLRLSPAEQELYVDGVQRILATLNACDGVLAASPLLAELAQRRGKPAWVHRNAVGREMQVLGDQLYIGPERQENDRIIIGYGSGTPTHDIDFEVAVPALLDILSRYPQVTLWLMGPLATPPALDLFGKRVRRYPLTGWQEYLSLASRLDIVLAPLEPGNIFCRAKSEIKFVEAGLLGIPTVASRIDPFEYAIESGVDGFLAATAPEWIDALDTLITQPELRNRLGQAAREKVIKRYSLAARTADLAETLAKVSTIGAGNGETRRLETGDWRQGIGQQKPENEHTVPNPTPHAPPPDVPLVLNWIVTEPFRGSGGHLGVFRMIRYLVEFGHECHVYVVPVEKMHHLSAEEIRRFVDYNILVTGAHFHRWSGRVQEADATIATYWSTVNDVLTLPNPGRRYYFVQDFEPLFYPVGSDYLRAENSYRQGFHCITLGPWLARLIRERFQAQADHFDFGVDLDVYWPQPQPRPAHPRVAFYARPSTPRRAYELGIEALRLVKARYPETEIILFGANDLPAMPFMGMNAGIRNPWELATLYSSCHVGLVLSLTNPSFVPFEMMACKCAVIDLCSERVEGLLVDRENALLAEPTPESIADAVLELLWDKTLHTAITERAYEQVQQHSWQSSARQIERILLDHAPPPTERRFTRRVYEQDADGLLWQIHQLLDRHEETTRQTLHLHTLLRRTLEEKAALAEQLRRTEEALQAYQRAGRPVSLLRSAPVQVLEQAPGWVLNKRPLGKLPIGPAPVEQQFAATASHLCQIELLFTPAAAATGSRLHIVLYDLVQPETPIVDRMILATEIPSDRPFLLDFAPQPYSNGRSYRLTLLAADSQTFAHALWRSWAAPPETQLFRGGRRLRGQLLFHPGYQAQAASAGRVAAAPWTVPPQPLSHALWQVGKHSVREGSRLAQKSWQALRTQGAAGLMREATNYLRWRLGGGAES
;
A
#
# COMPACT_ATOMS: atom_id res chain seq x y z
N MET A 1 21.64 35.80 6.38
CA MET A 1 21.18 34.73 5.46
C MET A 1 22.41 34.10 4.86
N HIS A 2 22.57 32.79 5.01
CA HIS A 2 23.59 32.07 4.25
C HIS A 2 23.08 31.94 2.80
N PRO A 3 23.79 32.49 1.81
CA PRO A 3 23.45 32.21 0.41
C PRO A 3 23.53 30.70 0.19
N ILE A 4 22.57 30.13 -0.55
CA ILE A 4 22.61 28.70 -0.92
C ILE A 4 23.90 28.49 -1.71
N SER A 5 24.87 27.82 -1.11
CA SER A 5 26.19 27.58 -1.70
C SER A 5 26.40 26.11 -2.03
N SER A 6 25.61 25.24 -1.43
CA SER A 6 25.67 23.79 -1.57
C SER A 6 24.27 23.16 -1.58
N ALA A 7 24.07 22.14 -2.41
CA ALA A 7 22.80 21.42 -2.53
C ALA A 7 23.00 19.89 -2.62
N LEU A 8 22.11 19.13 -2.01
CA LEU A 8 22.01 17.68 -2.18
C LEU A 8 20.69 17.35 -2.87
N ILE A 9 20.74 16.62 -3.98
CA ILE A 9 19.58 16.15 -4.73
C ILE A 9 19.47 14.63 -4.52
N LEU A 10 18.40 14.19 -3.88
CA LEU A 10 18.09 12.76 -3.70
C LEU A 10 17.09 12.30 -4.75
N ALA A 11 17.52 11.41 -5.64
CA ALA A 11 16.73 10.86 -6.72
C ALA A 11 15.91 9.66 -6.25
N GLY A 12 14.61 9.85 -6.04
CA GLY A 12 13.65 8.81 -5.67
C GLY A 12 13.23 7.90 -6.81
N CYS A 13 13.31 8.40 -8.05
CA CYS A 13 13.05 7.61 -9.25
C CYS A 13 14.34 7.35 -10.04
N LEU A 14 14.82 6.11 -10.02
CA LEU A 14 16.08 5.72 -10.67
C LEU A 14 15.95 5.52 -12.19
N HIS A 15 14.81 5.85 -12.79
CA HIS A 15 14.64 5.76 -14.23
C HIS A 15 15.55 6.79 -14.92
N ALA A 16 16.40 6.33 -15.84
CA ALA A 16 17.50 7.12 -16.41
C ALA A 16 17.05 8.49 -16.94
N THR A 17 15.90 8.55 -17.62
CA THR A 17 15.33 9.79 -18.17
C THR A 17 14.91 10.79 -17.10
N VAL A 18 14.29 10.32 -16.01
CA VAL A 18 13.84 11.20 -14.92
C VAL A 18 15.05 11.77 -14.17
N LYS A 19 16.02 10.90 -13.84
CA LYS A 19 17.28 11.30 -13.20
C LYS A 19 18.08 12.26 -14.09
N LEU A 20 18.05 12.07 -15.42
CA LEU A 20 18.71 12.98 -16.37
C LEU A 20 18.10 14.40 -16.30
N TYR A 21 16.80 14.54 -16.55
CA TYR A 21 16.15 15.85 -16.66
C TYR A 21 15.96 16.57 -15.32
N ARG A 22 15.59 15.85 -14.26
CA ARG A 22 15.25 16.46 -12.95
C ARG A 22 16.40 16.54 -11.96
N CYS A 23 17.43 15.70 -12.11
CA CYS A 23 18.56 15.69 -11.18
C CYS A 23 19.86 16.15 -11.86
N THR A 24 20.25 15.51 -12.96
CA THR A 24 21.56 15.74 -13.61
C THR A 24 21.61 17.10 -14.31
N HIS A 25 20.63 17.42 -15.16
CA HIS A 25 20.56 18.73 -15.79
C HIS A 25 20.27 19.85 -14.78
N LEU A 26 19.64 19.53 -13.63
CA LEU A 26 19.46 20.49 -12.55
C LEU A 26 20.78 20.77 -11.82
N GLN A 27 21.60 19.74 -11.58
CA GLN A 27 22.96 19.87 -11.06
C GLN A 27 23.84 20.75 -11.96
N GLU A 28 23.76 20.58 -13.28
CA GLU A 28 24.47 21.45 -14.23
C GLU A 28 24.06 22.92 -14.12
N GLN A 29 22.78 23.21 -13.90
CA GLN A 29 22.27 24.56 -13.69
C GLN A 29 22.81 25.15 -12.38
N PHE A 30 22.79 24.37 -11.28
CA PHE A 30 23.41 24.78 -10.02
C PHE A 30 24.89 25.12 -10.20
N ALA A 31 25.63 24.29 -10.95
CA ALA A 31 27.04 24.55 -11.23
C ALA A 31 27.25 25.86 -12.00
N GLN A 32 26.38 26.23 -12.95
CA GLN A 32 26.43 27.53 -13.64
C GLN A 32 26.14 28.72 -12.72
N LEU A 33 25.36 28.51 -11.66
CA LEU A 33 25.12 29.52 -10.61
C LEU A 33 26.22 29.56 -9.55
N GLY A 34 27.26 28.71 -9.65
CA GLY A 34 28.33 28.61 -8.65
C GLY A 34 27.92 27.84 -7.38
N ILE A 35 26.83 27.08 -7.43
CA ILE A 35 26.31 26.27 -6.31
C ILE A 35 26.85 24.84 -6.44
N GLN A 36 27.49 24.33 -5.39
CA GLN A 36 28.01 22.96 -5.35
C GLN A 36 26.86 21.98 -5.12
N ALA A 37 26.41 21.30 -6.18
CA ALA A 37 25.31 20.35 -6.10
C ALA A 37 25.82 18.90 -6.25
N GLU A 38 25.33 18.00 -5.38
CA GLU A 38 25.57 16.56 -5.46
C GLU A 38 24.26 15.82 -5.74
N VAL A 39 24.29 14.82 -6.61
CA VAL A 39 23.15 13.94 -6.91
C VAL A 39 23.43 12.56 -6.32
N GLN A 40 22.53 12.06 -5.49
CA GLN A 40 22.59 10.71 -4.93
C GLN A 40 21.28 9.97 -5.17
N ASP A 41 21.37 8.67 -5.34
CA ASP A 41 20.19 7.81 -5.43
C ASP A 41 19.57 7.66 -4.04
N TRP A 42 18.25 7.85 -3.94
CA TRP A 42 17.55 7.66 -2.68
C TRP A 42 17.51 6.18 -2.31
N VAL A 43 18.03 5.87 -1.14
CA VAL A 43 17.99 4.54 -0.51
C VAL A 43 17.66 4.75 0.96
N ASP A 44 16.76 3.95 1.53
CA ASP A 44 16.29 4.14 2.91
C ASP A 44 17.32 3.67 3.94
N GLN A 45 18.41 4.43 4.06
CA GLN A 45 19.49 4.20 5.02
C GLN A 45 19.63 5.41 5.97
N PRO A 46 20.16 5.21 7.19
CA PRO A 46 20.45 6.31 8.09
C PRO A 46 21.49 7.25 7.48
N PHE A 47 21.18 8.55 7.40
CA PHE A 47 22.17 9.55 7.01
C PHE A 47 23.10 9.86 8.19
N PRO A 48 24.41 10.02 7.95
CA PRO A 48 25.30 10.58 8.95
C PRO A 48 24.78 11.94 9.40
N ALA A 49 24.87 12.24 10.70
CA ALA A 49 24.45 13.53 11.25
C ALA A 49 25.11 14.73 10.53
N SER A 50 26.32 14.52 9.98
CA SER A 50 27.10 15.51 9.25
C SER A 50 26.50 15.94 7.90
N VAL A 51 25.48 15.25 7.38
CA VAL A 51 24.85 15.62 6.09
C VAL A 51 24.16 16.96 6.22
N ALA A 52 23.47 17.17 7.35
CA ALA A 52 22.86 18.45 7.65
C ALA A 52 23.90 19.57 7.73
N ASP A 53 25.16 19.29 8.10
CA ASP A 53 26.22 20.30 8.16
C ASP A 53 26.78 20.67 6.77
N ARG A 54 26.75 19.74 5.81
CA ARG A 54 27.43 19.86 4.50
C ARG A 54 26.67 20.60 3.41
N TYR A 55 25.33 20.60 3.45
CA TYR A 55 24.50 21.15 2.37
C TYR A 55 23.57 22.25 2.88
N ASP A 56 23.30 23.30 2.10
CA ASP A 56 22.37 24.38 2.47
C ASP A 56 20.94 24.11 1.98
N LEU A 57 20.81 23.27 0.96
CA LEU A 57 19.56 22.91 0.30
C LEU A 57 19.48 21.40 0.09
N LEU A 58 18.35 20.79 0.48
CA LEU A 58 18.01 19.41 0.15
C LEU A 58 16.87 19.40 -0.88
N ILE A 59 17.05 18.71 -2.00
CA ILE A 59 16.01 18.51 -3.02
C ILE A 59 15.65 17.03 -3.06
N LEU A 60 14.38 16.74 -2.92
CA LEU A 60 13.82 15.39 -2.81
C LEU A 60 12.98 15.09 -4.05
N GLN A 61 13.57 14.44 -5.05
CA GLN A 61 12.88 14.12 -6.31
C GLN A 61 12.05 12.85 -6.14
N ARG A 62 10.71 12.97 -6.13
CA ARG A 62 9.76 11.84 -5.97
C ARG A 62 10.10 10.83 -4.86
N THR A 63 10.75 11.24 -3.77
CA THR A 63 11.15 10.32 -2.71
C THR A 63 9.98 10.02 -1.78
N ALA A 64 9.72 8.74 -1.49
CA ALA A 64 8.70 8.32 -0.53
C ALA A 64 9.19 8.47 0.93
N LEU A 65 8.33 8.95 1.83
CA LEU A 65 8.71 9.20 3.23
C LEU A 65 9.06 7.90 3.95
N THR A 66 10.12 7.96 4.75
CA THR A 66 10.58 6.92 5.68
C THR A 66 11.01 7.57 6.99
N ALA A 67 11.24 6.78 8.05
CA ALA A 67 11.76 7.31 9.31
C ALA A 67 13.15 7.95 9.15
N ASN A 68 14.01 7.39 8.30
CA ASN A 68 15.33 7.95 8.00
C ASN A 68 15.23 9.28 7.25
N LEU A 69 14.39 9.32 6.21
CA LEU A 69 14.16 10.55 5.46
C LEU A 69 13.56 11.63 6.36
N ARG A 70 12.60 11.26 7.22
CA ARG A 70 11.97 12.19 8.16
C ARG A 70 13.01 12.79 9.11
N ARG A 71 13.91 11.97 9.66
CA ARG A 71 15.02 12.45 10.51
C ARG A 71 15.94 13.42 9.76
N LEU A 72 16.29 13.13 8.52
CA LEU A 72 17.12 14.03 7.70
C LEU A 72 16.42 15.37 7.44
N ILE A 73 15.13 15.34 7.07
CA ILE A 73 14.31 16.55 6.87
C ILE A 73 14.27 17.38 8.15
N ASP A 74 13.96 16.74 9.29
CA ASP A 74 13.90 17.42 10.59
C ASP A 74 15.27 17.99 11.00
N GLN A 75 16.37 17.30 10.71
CA GLN A 75 17.74 17.78 10.96
C GLN A 75 18.09 19.00 10.11
N MET A 76 17.84 18.96 8.79
CA MET A 76 18.04 20.09 7.89
C MET A 76 17.25 21.31 8.38
N GLN A 77 15.95 21.13 8.65
CA GLN A 77 15.08 22.20 9.12
C GLN A 77 15.45 22.70 10.53
N ALA A 78 15.96 21.84 11.42
CA ALA A 78 16.46 22.25 12.74
C ALA A 78 17.67 23.18 12.65
N GLN A 79 18.48 23.04 11.61
CA GLN A 79 19.59 23.96 11.30
C GLN A 79 19.17 25.18 10.47
N GLY A 80 17.87 25.35 10.20
CA GLY A 80 17.34 26.45 9.38
C GLY A 80 17.65 26.32 7.89
N LYS A 81 17.98 25.11 7.43
CA LYS A 81 18.29 24.79 6.02
C LYS A 81 17.01 24.40 5.28
N LEU A 82 16.99 24.64 3.97
CA LEU A 82 15.79 24.45 3.14
C LEU A 82 15.70 23.04 2.58
N VAL A 83 14.48 22.52 2.55
CA VAL A 83 14.12 21.22 1.97
C VAL A 83 13.02 21.43 0.94
N LEU A 84 13.29 21.11 -0.33
CA LEU A 84 12.33 21.19 -1.43
C LEU A 84 11.97 19.80 -1.94
N PHE A 85 10.71 19.59 -2.27
CA PHE A 85 10.26 18.42 -3.01
C PHE A 85 10.27 18.71 -4.52
N ASP A 86 10.78 17.79 -5.35
CA ASP A 86 10.78 17.91 -6.81
C ASP A 86 9.93 16.84 -7.49
N THR A 87 9.14 17.23 -8.50
CA THR A 87 8.31 16.29 -9.25
C THR A 87 8.02 16.70 -10.69
N ASP A 88 7.95 15.70 -11.56
CA ASP A 88 7.72 15.83 -13.01
C ASP A 88 6.47 15.10 -13.51
N ASP A 89 5.83 14.26 -12.69
CA ASP A 89 4.49 13.70 -12.91
C ASP A 89 3.60 13.89 -11.68
N LEU A 90 2.31 13.60 -11.87
CA LEU A 90 1.29 13.58 -10.83
C LEU A 90 1.38 12.32 -9.96
N VAL A 91 2.32 12.31 -9.01
CA VAL A 91 2.59 11.16 -8.12
C VAL A 91 2.46 11.48 -6.62
N PHE A 92 1.71 12.52 -6.28
CA PHE A 92 1.44 12.94 -4.89
C PHE A 92 -0.07 13.17 -4.62
N GLU A 93 -0.94 12.76 -5.53
CA GLU A 93 -2.40 12.84 -5.40
C GLU A 93 -3.00 11.43 -5.36
N PRO A 94 -3.16 10.79 -4.19
CA PRO A 94 -3.69 9.43 -4.07
C PRO A 94 -5.06 9.26 -4.75
N ALA A 95 -5.93 10.27 -4.66
CA ALA A 95 -7.25 10.27 -5.29
C ALA A 95 -7.21 10.33 -6.83
N MET A 96 -6.06 10.69 -7.41
CA MET A 96 -5.89 10.81 -8.86
C MET A 96 -5.12 9.63 -9.47
N THR A 97 -4.75 8.63 -8.66
CA THR A 97 -4.04 7.42 -9.12
C THR A 97 -4.82 6.65 -10.20
N ALA A 98 -6.16 6.64 -10.13
CA ALA A 98 -7.02 6.04 -11.15
C ALA A 98 -6.89 6.69 -12.55
N TRP A 99 -6.38 7.92 -12.62
CA TRP A 99 -6.13 8.62 -13.88
C TRP A 99 -4.79 8.23 -14.51
N HIS A 100 -3.89 7.61 -13.75
CA HIS A 100 -2.68 7.01 -14.28
C HIS A 100 -3.05 5.67 -14.95
N ARG A 101 -3.28 5.67 -16.27
CA ARG A 101 -3.71 4.46 -16.99
C ARG A 101 -2.78 3.25 -16.83
N GLY A 102 -1.48 3.48 -16.63
CA GLY A 102 -0.53 2.43 -16.27
C GLY A 102 -0.86 1.69 -14.96
N VAL A 103 -1.53 2.36 -14.00
CA VAL A 103 -1.97 1.78 -12.71
C VAL A 103 -3.20 0.90 -12.90
N LEU A 104 -4.12 1.26 -13.80
CA LEU A 104 -5.31 0.44 -14.10
C LEU A 104 -4.97 -0.95 -14.65
N ARG A 105 -3.76 -1.12 -15.20
CA ARG A 105 -3.26 -2.40 -15.71
C ARG A 105 -2.54 -3.24 -14.66
N LEU A 106 -2.28 -2.67 -13.49
CA LEU A 106 -1.71 -3.37 -12.34
C LEU A 106 -2.79 -4.20 -11.64
N SER A 107 -2.40 -5.28 -10.97
CA SER A 107 -3.29 -6.04 -10.10
C SER A 107 -3.80 -5.17 -8.93
N PRO A 108 -4.93 -5.50 -8.28
CA PRO A 108 -5.44 -4.72 -7.15
C PRO A 108 -4.40 -4.48 -6.03
N ALA A 109 -3.59 -5.49 -5.70
CA ALA A 109 -2.52 -5.37 -4.72
C ALA A 109 -1.40 -4.41 -5.17
N GLU A 110 -1.01 -4.44 -6.44
CA GLU A 110 -0.04 -3.49 -7.00
C GLU A 110 -0.62 -2.07 -7.10
N GLN A 111 -1.94 -1.92 -7.32
CA GLN A 111 -2.62 -0.63 -7.25
C GLN A 111 -2.61 -0.08 -5.83
N GLU A 112 -2.87 -0.91 -4.82
CA GLU A 112 -2.77 -0.53 -3.40
C GLU A 112 -1.34 -0.13 -3.02
N LEU A 113 -0.33 -0.90 -3.45
CA LEU A 113 1.09 -0.56 -3.23
C LEU A 113 1.48 0.75 -3.94
N TYR A 114 0.96 0.98 -5.15
CA TYR A 114 1.17 2.25 -5.85
C TYR A 114 0.50 3.41 -5.10
N VAL A 115 -0.71 3.22 -4.58
CA VAL A 115 -1.42 4.22 -3.77
C VAL A 115 -0.66 4.51 -2.46
N ASP A 116 -0.15 3.49 -1.76
CA ASP A 116 0.72 3.66 -0.59
C ASP A 116 1.98 4.45 -0.94
N GLY A 117 2.65 4.09 -2.05
CA GLY A 117 3.79 4.83 -2.57
C GLY A 117 3.48 6.31 -2.80
N VAL A 118 2.34 6.61 -3.45
CA VAL A 118 1.86 7.98 -3.68
C VAL A 118 1.50 8.69 -2.36
N GLN A 119 0.93 7.99 -1.38
CA GLN A 119 0.67 8.55 -0.05
C GLN A 119 1.95 8.91 0.69
N ARG A 120 2.98 8.07 0.58
CA ARG A 120 4.30 8.32 1.19
C ARG A 120 5.06 9.43 0.47
N ILE A 121 4.94 9.53 -0.85
CA ILE A 121 5.47 10.66 -1.62
C ILE A 121 4.76 11.96 -1.21
N LEU A 122 3.43 11.93 -1.04
CA LEU A 122 2.67 13.06 -0.51
C LEU A 122 3.11 13.43 0.91
N ALA A 123 3.41 12.45 1.76
CA ALA A 123 3.92 12.71 3.11
C ALA A 123 5.30 13.40 3.06
N THR A 124 6.18 13.06 2.11
CA THR A 124 7.43 13.79 1.88
C THR A 124 7.17 15.22 1.42
N LEU A 125 6.31 15.42 0.42
CA LEU A 125 5.92 16.75 -0.05
C LEU A 125 5.40 17.60 1.11
N ASN A 126 4.58 17.02 1.98
CA ASN A 126 4.05 17.68 3.17
C ASN A 126 5.11 18.00 4.23
N ALA A 127 6.20 17.25 4.30
CA ALA A 127 7.32 17.49 5.21
C ALA A 127 8.30 18.57 4.68
N CYS A 128 8.33 18.83 3.38
CA CYS A 128 9.21 19.83 2.75
C CYS A 128 8.71 21.27 2.92
N ASP A 129 9.60 22.24 2.73
CA ASP A 129 9.32 23.68 2.82
C ASP A 129 8.63 24.24 1.57
N GLY A 130 8.84 23.59 0.41
CA GLY A 130 8.21 23.97 -0.86
C GLY A 130 8.40 22.92 -1.96
N VAL A 131 7.85 23.20 -3.14
CA VAL A 131 7.81 22.27 -4.28
C VAL A 131 8.37 22.88 -5.56
N LEU A 132 9.28 22.17 -6.23
CA LEU A 132 9.66 22.41 -7.61
C LEU A 132 8.91 21.45 -8.52
N ALA A 133 8.24 21.98 -9.53
CA ALA A 133 7.38 21.19 -10.42
C ALA A 133 7.74 21.41 -11.88
N ALA A 134 7.68 20.34 -12.69
CA ALA A 134 7.98 20.44 -14.13
C ALA A 134 6.90 21.14 -14.96
N SER A 135 5.66 21.25 -14.45
CA SER A 135 4.52 21.86 -15.16
C SER A 135 3.67 22.76 -14.25
N PRO A 136 2.93 23.73 -14.82
CA PRO A 136 2.05 24.62 -14.05
C PRO A 136 0.97 23.89 -13.25
N LEU A 137 0.36 22.85 -13.84
CA LEU A 137 -0.69 22.09 -13.16
C LEU A 137 -0.15 21.38 -11.90
N LEU A 138 1.06 20.82 -11.96
CA LEU A 138 1.70 20.22 -10.79
C LEU A 138 1.98 21.25 -9.69
N ALA A 139 2.47 22.44 -10.05
CA ALA A 139 2.68 23.53 -9.11
C ALA A 139 1.36 24.00 -8.48
N GLU A 140 0.30 24.14 -9.28
CA GLU A 140 -1.04 24.53 -8.81
C GLU A 140 -1.61 23.50 -7.82
N LEU A 141 -1.50 22.20 -8.12
CA LEU A 141 -1.96 21.14 -7.23
C LEU A 141 -1.21 21.13 -5.90
N ALA A 142 0.11 21.39 -5.93
CA ALA A 142 0.90 21.57 -4.70
C ALA A 142 0.48 22.83 -3.91
N GLN A 143 0.21 23.95 -4.59
CA GLN A 143 -0.26 25.20 -3.96
C GLN A 143 -1.63 25.04 -3.31
N ARG A 144 -2.55 24.31 -3.95
CA ARG A 144 -3.87 23.97 -3.36
C ARG A 144 -3.75 23.17 -2.07
N ARG A 145 -2.61 22.53 -1.81
CA ARG A 145 -2.28 21.83 -0.54
C ARG A 145 -1.60 22.73 0.49
N GLY A 146 -1.49 24.03 0.24
CA GLY A 146 -0.83 24.97 1.14
C GLY A 146 0.69 24.92 1.09
N LYS A 147 1.29 24.31 0.07
CA LYS A 147 2.74 24.33 -0.16
C LYS A 147 3.13 25.40 -1.18
N PRO A 148 4.09 26.29 -0.86
CA PRO A 148 4.72 27.12 -1.88
C PRO A 148 5.26 26.23 -3.00
N ALA A 149 4.92 26.55 -4.25
CA ALA A 149 5.39 25.79 -5.40
C ALA A 149 5.78 26.71 -6.56
N TRP A 150 6.82 26.30 -7.29
CA TRP A 150 7.33 27.00 -8.45
C TRP A 150 7.49 26.06 -9.64
N VAL A 151 7.22 26.57 -10.83
CA VAL A 151 7.43 25.83 -12.07
C VAL A 151 8.89 25.98 -12.47
N HIS A 152 9.62 24.86 -12.48
CA HIS A 152 10.96 24.77 -13.05
C HIS A 152 10.98 23.69 -14.12
N ARG A 153 10.95 24.11 -15.40
CA ARG A 153 10.85 23.21 -16.55
C ARG A 153 12.17 22.50 -16.83
N ASN A 154 12.08 21.38 -17.55
CA ASN A 154 13.24 20.57 -17.93
C ASN A 154 14.22 21.37 -18.80
N ALA A 155 15.50 21.09 -18.65
CA ALA A 155 16.57 21.70 -19.44
C ALA A 155 17.16 20.71 -20.43
N VAL A 156 17.70 21.24 -21.53
CA VAL A 156 18.67 20.55 -22.37
C VAL A 156 20.04 20.73 -21.72
N GLY A 157 20.59 19.64 -21.17
CA GLY A 157 21.92 19.63 -20.56
C GLY A 157 23.03 19.81 -21.58
N ARG A 158 24.26 20.01 -21.10
CA ARG A 158 25.42 20.30 -21.94
C ARG A 158 25.71 19.19 -22.95
N GLU A 159 25.80 17.94 -22.49
CA GLU A 159 26.08 16.78 -23.35
C GLU A 159 24.98 16.62 -24.41
N MET A 160 23.73 16.78 -23.98
CA MET A 160 22.57 16.67 -24.87
C MET A 160 22.56 17.75 -25.95
N GLN A 161 22.88 18.99 -25.60
CA GLN A 161 22.97 20.09 -26.57
C GLN A 161 24.09 19.83 -27.58
N VAL A 162 25.28 19.41 -27.12
CA VAL A 162 26.42 19.09 -28.01
C VAL A 162 26.04 18.00 -29.00
N LEU A 163 25.44 16.90 -28.52
CA LEU A 163 24.98 15.83 -29.41
C LEU A 163 23.89 16.30 -30.38
N GLY A 164 22.92 17.08 -29.89
CA GLY A 164 21.86 17.64 -30.72
C GLY A 164 22.37 18.56 -31.82
N ASP A 165 23.35 19.41 -31.51
CA ASP A 165 24.00 20.29 -32.48
C ASP A 165 24.80 19.50 -33.52
N GLN A 166 25.53 18.46 -33.09
CA GLN A 166 26.24 17.56 -34.00
C GLN A 166 25.30 16.81 -34.94
N LEU A 167 24.19 16.29 -34.43
CA LEU A 167 23.20 15.56 -35.22
C LEU A 167 22.42 16.47 -36.17
N TYR A 168 22.19 17.73 -35.78
CA TYR A 168 21.56 18.73 -36.64
C TYR A 168 22.46 19.19 -37.79
N ILE A 169 23.77 19.37 -37.53
CA ILE A 169 24.78 19.77 -38.55
C ILE A 169 25.26 18.58 -39.39
N GLY A 170 24.97 17.35 -38.96
CA GLY A 170 25.42 16.11 -39.59
C GLY A 170 25.18 16.04 -41.10
N PRO A 171 25.79 15.05 -41.79
CA PRO A 171 25.77 14.98 -43.25
C PRO A 171 24.35 15.16 -43.79
N GLU A 172 24.23 16.03 -44.79
CA GLU A 172 22.97 16.35 -45.43
C GLU A 172 22.23 15.06 -45.75
N ARG A 173 21.00 14.92 -45.24
CA ARG A 173 20.21 13.72 -45.49
C ARG A 173 20.06 13.61 -47.00
N GLN A 174 20.48 12.48 -47.57
CA GLN A 174 20.19 12.19 -48.97
C GLN A 174 18.69 12.37 -49.19
N GLU A 175 18.30 13.15 -50.19
CA GLU A 175 16.90 13.19 -50.65
C GLU A 175 16.48 11.76 -50.91
N ASN A 176 15.64 11.26 -50.02
CA ASN A 176 15.12 9.92 -50.07
C ASN A 176 13.64 10.08 -50.39
N ASP A 177 13.11 9.27 -51.31
CA ASP A 177 11.69 9.30 -51.65
C ASP A 177 10.78 8.98 -50.44
N ARG A 178 11.35 8.55 -49.30
CA ARG A 178 10.65 8.09 -48.10
C ARG A 178 10.55 9.16 -47.03
N ILE A 179 9.38 9.25 -46.40
CA ILE A 179 9.12 10.10 -45.23
C ILE A 179 8.99 9.23 -43.97
N ILE A 180 9.69 9.57 -42.90
CA ILE A 180 9.74 8.80 -41.66
C ILE A 180 9.02 9.55 -40.54
N ILE A 181 7.91 8.99 -40.08
CA ILE A 181 7.19 9.45 -38.89
C ILE A 181 7.67 8.63 -37.68
N GLY A 182 8.01 9.26 -36.56
CA GLY A 182 8.51 8.55 -35.39
C GLY A 182 7.79 8.87 -34.08
N TYR A 183 7.75 7.89 -33.19
CA TYR A 183 7.26 8.02 -31.82
C TYR A 183 8.14 7.27 -30.83
N GLY A 184 8.67 7.99 -29.83
CA GLY A 184 9.36 7.42 -28.67
C GLY A 184 8.39 7.18 -27.52
N SER A 185 8.06 5.92 -27.22
CA SER A 185 7.10 5.58 -26.16
C SER A 185 7.68 5.78 -24.76
N GLY A 186 9.00 5.55 -24.56
CA GLY A 186 9.60 5.59 -23.23
C GLY A 186 9.28 4.34 -22.42
N THR A 187 8.41 4.42 -21.41
CA THR A 187 8.02 3.29 -20.56
C THR A 187 6.78 2.54 -21.11
N PRO A 188 6.48 1.30 -20.64
CA PRO A 188 5.35 0.48 -21.13
C PRO A 188 3.93 1.05 -20.88
N THR A 189 3.81 2.26 -20.34
CA THR A 189 2.53 2.86 -19.89
C THR A 189 1.88 3.77 -20.94
N HIS A 190 2.42 3.85 -22.16
CA HIS A 190 2.04 4.85 -23.17
C HIS A 190 1.16 4.33 -24.32
N ASP A 191 0.69 3.08 -24.30
CA ASP A 191 -0.12 2.53 -25.40
C ASP A 191 -1.40 3.37 -25.67
N ILE A 192 -2.09 3.79 -24.62
CA ILE A 192 -3.33 4.59 -24.73
C ILE A 192 -3.04 6.01 -25.23
N ASP A 193 -1.89 6.59 -24.86
CA ASP A 193 -1.47 7.88 -25.39
C ASP A 193 -1.26 7.77 -26.90
N PHE A 194 -0.59 6.71 -27.37
CA PHE A 194 -0.32 6.48 -28.78
C PHE A 194 -1.59 6.23 -29.61
N GLU A 195 -2.60 5.55 -29.04
CA GLU A 195 -3.88 5.27 -29.71
C GLU A 195 -4.57 6.52 -30.26
N VAL A 196 -4.37 7.69 -29.66
CA VAL A 196 -4.92 8.97 -30.12
C VAL A 196 -4.51 9.29 -31.58
N ALA A 197 -3.29 8.94 -31.97
CA ALA A 197 -2.78 9.19 -33.32
C ALA A 197 -3.03 8.03 -34.30
N VAL A 198 -3.44 6.85 -33.82
CA VAL A 198 -3.57 5.63 -34.66
C VAL A 198 -4.53 5.81 -35.83
N PRO A 199 -5.75 6.37 -35.69
CA PRO A 199 -6.65 6.56 -36.83
C PRO A 199 -6.03 7.37 -37.96
N ALA A 200 -5.30 8.43 -37.61
CA ALA A 200 -4.59 9.26 -38.58
C ALA A 200 -3.42 8.51 -39.23
N LEU A 201 -2.68 7.72 -38.46
CA LEU A 201 -1.58 6.90 -38.99
C LEU A 201 -2.06 5.84 -39.98
N LEU A 202 -3.21 5.20 -39.71
CA LEU A 202 -3.80 4.22 -40.63
C LEU A 202 -4.19 4.88 -41.97
N ASP A 203 -4.78 6.07 -41.92
CA ASP A 203 -5.13 6.85 -43.11
C ASP A 203 -3.87 7.26 -43.89
N ILE A 204 -2.90 7.87 -43.21
CA ILE A 204 -1.65 8.35 -43.80
C ILE A 204 -0.84 7.22 -44.44
N LEU A 205 -0.67 6.09 -43.75
CA LEU A 205 0.05 4.94 -44.30
C LEU A 205 -0.69 4.27 -45.47
N SER A 206 -2.01 4.44 -45.57
CA SER A 206 -2.81 3.96 -46.70
C SER A 206 -2.66 4.87 -47.92
N ARG A 207 -2.66 6.19 -47.72
CA ARG A 207 -2.59 7.18 -48.81
C ARG A 207 -1.17 7.40 -49.35
N TYR A 208 -0.15 7.24 -48.51
CA TYR A 208 1.25 7.55 -48.86
C TYR A 208 2.14 6.30 -48.76
N PRO A 209 2.35 5.57 -49.88
CA PRO A 209 3.21 4.38 -49.92
C PRO A 209 4.65 4.64 -49.45
N GLN A 210 5.13 5.86 -49.61
CA GLN A 210 6.48 6.29 -49.24
C GLN A 210 6.67 6.56 -47.74
N VAL A 211 5.59 6.64 -46.96
CA VAL A 211 5.67 6.91 -45.52
C VAL A 211 6.01 5.62 -44.74
N THR A 212 6.94 5.74 -43.79
CA THR A 212 7.33 4.68 -42.84
C THR A 212 7.14 5.20 -41.41
N LEU A 213 6.62 4.35 -40.53
CA LEU A 213 6.43 4.63 -39.10
C LEU A 213 7.52 3.96 -38.27
N TRP A 214 8.22 4.71 -37.41
CA TRP A 214 9.25 4.21 -36.50
C TRP A 214 8.78 4.34 -35.05
N LEU A 215 8.72 3.22 -34.35
CA LEU A 215 8.29 3.14 -32.95
C LEU A 215 9.49 2.75 -32.10
N MET A 216 9.79 3.56 -31.09
CA MET A 216 11.01 3.44 -30.27
C MET A 216 10.62 3.22 -28.82
N GLY A 217 10.92 2.03 -28.28
CA GLY A 217 10.56 1.63 -26.92
C GLY A 217 9.47 0.55 -26.85
N PRO A 218 9.11 0.11 -25.63
CA PRO A 218 8.06 -0.87 -25.40
C PRO A 218 6.71 -0.20 -25.68
N LEU A 219 6.05 -0.60 -26.76
CA LEU A 219 4.75 -0.08 -27.15
C LEU A 219 3.93 -1.21 -27.76
N ALA A 220 2.76 -1.48 -27.17
CA ALA A 220 1.78 -2.33 -27.82
C ALA A 220 1.02 -1.49 -28.86
N THR A 221 0.92 -2.01 -30.08
CA THR A 221 0.23 -1.34 -31.18
C THR A 221 -1.02 -2.10 -31.57
N PRO A 222 -2.10 -1.42 -31.99
CA PRO A 222 -3.28 -2.09 -32.52
C PRO A 222 -2.95 -2.98 -33.73
N PRO A 223 -3.57 -4.17 -33.89
CA PRO A 223 -3.29 -5.09 -34.99
C PRO A 223 -3.46 -4.48 -36.39
N ALA A 224 -4.28 -3.43 -36.53
CA ALA A 224 -4.47 -2.72 -37.79
C ALA A 224 -3.16 -2.15 -38.37
N LEU A 225 -2.17 -1.81 -37.53
CA LEU A 225 -0.87 -1.33 -38.00
C LEU A 225 -0.01 -2.46 -38.60
N ASP A 226 -0.29 -3.73 -38.30
CA ASP A 226 0.48 -4.85 -38.83
C ASP A 226 0.23 -5.07 -40.34
N LEU A 227 -0.89 -4.55 -40.87
CA LEU A 227 -1.21 -4.53 -42.30
C LEU A 227 -0.15 -3.82 -43.15
N PHE A 228 0.63 -2.92 -42.54
CA PHE A 228 1.65 -2.13 -43.21
C PHE A 228 3.05 -2.80 -43.18
N GLY A 229 3.17 -3.96 -42.52
CA GLY A 229 4.35 -4.82 -42.54
C GLY A 229 5.67 -4.07 -42.30
N LYS A 230 6.59 -4.16 -43.25
CA LYS A 230 7.94 -3.56 -43.16
C LYS A 230 7.95 -2.02 -43.08
N ARG A 231 6.82 -1.35 -43.31
CA ARG A 231 6.67 0.10 -43.16
C ARG A 231 6.46 0.53 -41.71
N VAL A 232 6.16 -0.39 -40.80
CA VAL A 232 6.14 -0.13 -39.35
C VAL A 232 7.37 -0.78 -38.74
N ARG A 233 8.37 0.04 -38.38
CA ARG A 233 9.63 -0.40 -37.78
C ARG A 233 9.58 -0.18 -36.28
N ARG A 234 10.06 -1.17 -35.52
CA ARG A 234 10.12 -1.14 -34.07
C ARG A 234 11.58 -1.21 -33.64
N TYR A 235 11.96 -0.34 -32.71
CA TYR A 235 13.29 -0.28 -32.11
C TYR A 235 13.15 -0.49 -30.60
N PRO A 236 14.13 -1.17 -29.96
CA PRO A 236 14.08 -1.40 -28.52
C PRO A 236 14.19 -0.10 -27.73
N LEU A 237 13.88 -0.18 -26.43
CA LEU A 237 14.21 0.88 -25.49
C LEU A 237 15.73 1.06 -25.46
N THR A 238 16.19 2.31 -25.63
CA THR A 238 17.61 2.67 -25.75
C THR A 238 17.94 3.84 -24.84
N GLY A 239 19.24 4.09 -24.64
CA GLY A 239 19.70 5.28 -23.89
C GLY A 239 19.34 6.58 -24.62
N TRP A 240 19.37 7.71 -23.93
CA TRP A 240 18.97 8.99 -24.52
C TRP A 240 19.88 9.42 -25.68
N GLN A 241 21.18 9.08 -25.66
CA GLN A 241 22.10 9.37 -26.76
C GLN A 241 21.73 8.58 -28.04
N GLU A 242 21.45 7.29 -27.87
CA GLU A 242 21.03 6.40 -28.96
C GLU A 242 19.66 6.80 -29.50
N TYR A 243 18.74 7.18 -28.61
CA TYR A 243 17.43 7.71 -28.97
C TYR A 243 17.57 9.00 -29.80
N LEU A 244 18.36 9.99 -29.38
CA LEU A 244 18.57 11.20 -30.19
C LEU A 244 19.22 10.89 -31.54
N SER A 245 20.19 9.97 -31.55
CA SER A 245 20.82 9.51 -32.80
C SER A 245 19.81 8.86 -33.75
N LEU A 246 18.86 8.10 -33.22
CA LEU A 246 17.79 7.48 -34.00
C LEU A 246 16.72 8.49 -34.42
N ALA A 247 16.30 9.37 -33.52
CA ALA A 247 15.34 10.43 -33.74
C ALA A 247 15.83 11.44 -34.78
N SER A 248 17.15 11.66 -34.87
CA SER A 248 17.79 12.51 -35.89
C SER A 248 17.62 12.00 -37.33
N ARG A 249 16.94 10.86 -37.52
CA ARG A 249 16.60 10.30 -38.84
C ARG A 249 15.12 10.44 -39.19
N LEU A 250 14.30 10.99 -38.28
CA LEU A 250 12.87 11.17 -38.48
C LEU A 250 12.60 12.48 -39.22
N ASP A 251 11.53 12.53 -39.99
CA ASP A 251 11.04 13.74 -40.66
C ASP A 251 9.92 14.41 -39.87
N ILE A 252 9.16 13.63 -39.10
CA ILE A 252 8.06 14.10 -38.26
C ILE A 252 8.08 13.32 -36.95
N VAL A 253 7.98 14.02 -35.82
CA VAL A 253 7.81 13.39 -34.49
C VAL A 253 6.35 13.48 -34.04
N LEU A 254 5.84 12.39 -33.49
CA LEU A 254 4.54 12.35 -32.84
C LEU A 254 4.70 12.57 -31.33
N ALA A 255 3.80 13.36 -30.75
CA ALA A 255 3.68 13.50 -29.30
C ALA A 255 2.20 13.42 -28.85
N PRO A 256 1.55 12.26 -29.03
CA PRO A 256 0.18 12.07 -28.60
C PRO A 256 0.09 11.84 -27.09
N LEU A 257 -0.99 12.34 -26.51
CA LEU A 257 -1.42 12.21 -25.11
C LEU A 257 -2.95 12.11 -25.05
N GLU A 258 -3.47 11.27 -24.14
CA GLU A 258 -4.91 11.10 -23.93
C GLU A 258 -5.60 12.45 -23.56
N PRO A 259 -6.62 12.89 -24.33
CA PRO A 259 -7.35 14.11 -24.02
C PRO A 259 -8.23 13.95 -22.77
N GLY A 260 -8.40 15.02 -22.00
CA GLY A 260 -9.24 15.02 -20.79
C GLY A 260 -8.66 14.27 -19.59
N ASN A 261 -7.49 13.63 -19.73
CA ASN A 261 -6.81 12.97 -18.61
C ASN A 261 -5.90 13.94 -17.85
N ILE A 262 -6.20 14.18 -16.57
CA ILE A 262 -5.43 15.11 -15.72
C ILE A 262 -3.96 14.70 -15.56
N PHE A 263 -3.65 13.40 -15.57
CA PHE A 263 -2.28 12.90 -15.52
C PHE A 263 -1.50 13.35 -16.77
N CYS A 264 -2.13 13.28 -17.96
CA CYS A 264 -1.53 13.74 -19.20
C CYS A 264 -1.38 15.26 -19.27
N ARG A 265 -2.34 16.01 -18.72
CA ARG A 265 -2.23 17.47 -18.57
C ARG A 265 -1.08 17.91 -17.67
N ALA A 266 -0.68 17.05 -16.73
CA ALA A 266 0.40 17.32 -15.76
C ALA A 266 1.81 17.00 -16.30
N LYS A 267 1.92 16.29 -17.44
CA LYS A 267 3.19 15.92 -18.08
C LYS A 267 3.98 17.15 -18.56
N SER A 268 5.20 16.91 -19.02
CA SER A 268 6.07 17.92 -19.65
C SER A 268 6.22 17.71 -21.16
N GLU A 269 6.75 18.72 -21.81
CA GLU A 269 6.90 18.87 -23.25
C GLU A 269 8.20 18.25 -23.82
N ILE A 270 8.83 17.31 -23.10
CA ILE A 270 10.16 16.76 -23.45
C ILE A 270 10.22 16.30 -24.92
N LYS A 271 9.17 15.65 -25.44
CA LYS A 271 9.15 15.17 -26.83
C LYS A 271 9.31 16.29 -27.86
N PHE A 272 8.69 17.46 -27.62
CA PHE A 272 8.88 18.64 -28.46
C PHE A 272 10.30 19.20 -28.31
N VAL A 273 10.82 19.23 -27.08
CA VAL A 273 12.18 19.73 -26.79
C VAL A 273 13.24 18.89 -27.52
N GLU A 274 13.15 17.56 -27.44
CA GLU A 274 14.06 16.63 -28.11
C GLU A 274 13.96 16.73 -29.64
N ALA A 275 12.74 16.77 -30.19
CA ALA A 275 12.53 16.90 -31.63
C ALA A 275 13.00 18.26 -32.17
N GLY A 276 12.67 19.35 -31.47
CA GLY A 276 13.10 20.70 -31.82
C GLY A 276 14.61 20.84 -31.74
N LEU A 277 15.28 20.21 -30.75
CA LEU A 277 16.74 20.18 -30.71
C LEU A 277 17.34 19.57 -31.98
N LEU A 278 16.65 18.63 -32.63
CA LEU A 278 17.08 18.01 -33.89
C LEU A 278 16.56 18.74 -35.14
N GLY A 279 15.82 19.85 -34.99
CA GLY A 279 15.21 20.57 -36.11
C GLY A 279 14.06 19.82 -36.78
N ILE A 280 13.34 18.98 -36.03
CA ILE A 280 12.26 18.14 -36.56
C ILE A 280 10.91 18.66 -36.04
N PRO A 281 9.91 18.91 -36.91
CA PRO A 281 8.60 19.35 -36.47
C PRO A 281 7.84 18.25 -35.72
N THR A 282 7.06 18.66 -34.73
CA THR A 282 6.23 17.77 -33.92
C THR A 282 4.75 17.95 -34.24
N VAL A 283 4.01 16.85 -34.38
CA VAL A 283 2.54 16.82 -34.31
C VAL A 283 2.16 16.26 -32.95
N ALA A 284 1.48 17.05 -32.13
CA ALA A 284 1.20 16.73 -30.74
C ALA A 284 -0.29 16.84 -30.41
N SER A 285 -0.72 16.15 -29.34
CA SER A 285 -2.06 16.36 -28.81
C SER A 285 -2.23 17.82 -28.36
N ARG A 286 -3.41 18.40 -28.61
CA ARG A 286 -3.77 19.72 -28.06
C ARG A 286 -4.09 19.61 -26.57
N ILE A 287 -3.07 19.76 -25.73
CA ILE A 287 -3.13 19.62 -24.27
C ILE A 287 -2.07 20.53 -23.61
N ASP A 288 -2.28 20.89 -22.34
CA ASP A 288 -1.54 21.94 -21.60
C ASP A 288 -0.01 21.98 -21.86
N PRO A 289 0.78 20.88 -21.73
CA PRO A 289 2.22 20.94 -21.98
C PRO A 289 2.58 21.33 -23.41
N PHE A 290 1.83 20.85 -24.41
CA PHE A 290 2.12 21.12 -25.81
C PHE A 290 1.52 22.43 -26.30
N GLU A 291 0.39 22.87 -25.76
CA GLU A 291 -0.13 24.24 -26.01
C GLU A 291 0.83 25.31 -25.49
N TYR A 292 1.57 25.03 -24.42
CA TYR A 292 2.62 25.92 -23.95
C TYR A 292 3.83 25.94 -24.89
N ALA A 293 4.23 24.78 -25.41
CA ALA A 293 5.47 24.62 -26.15
C ALA A 293 5.34 24.96 -27.64
N ILE A 294 4.22 24.57 -28.26
CA ILE A 294 4.00 24.60 -29.71
C ILE A 294 3.00 25.71 -30.07
N GLU A 295 3.38 26.52 -31.05
CA GLU A 295 2.48 27.42 -31.75
C GLU A 295 2.10 26.77 -33.09
N SER A 296 0.86 26.27 -33.16
CA SER A 296 0.40 25.43 -34.27
C SER A 296 0.51 26.14 -35.62
N GLY A 297 1.17 25.52 -36.60
CA GLY A 297 1.47 26.07 -37.93
C GLY A 297 2.74 26.94 -38.00
N VAL A 298 3.37 27.23 -36.86
CA VAL A 298 4.63 28.00 -36.79
C VAL A 298 5.82 27.09 -36.54
N ASP A 299 5.75 26.26 -35.51
CA ASP A 299 6.86 25.38 -35.10
C ASP A 299 6.44 23.95 -34.74
N GLY A 300 5.24 23.57 -35.16
CA GLY A 300 4.65 22.25 -35.00
C GLY A 300 3.16 22.30 -35.27
N PHE A 301 2.44 21.22 -35.00
CA PHE A 301 0.98 21.19 -35.08
C PHE A 301 0.36 20.62 -33.80
N LEU A 302 -0.77 21.19 -33.41
CA LEU A 302 -1.59 20.73 -32.30
C LEU A 302 -2.91 20.17 -32.81
N ALA A 303 -3.18 18.91 -32.52
CA ALA A 303 -4.38 18.20 -32.95
C ALA A 303 -5.16 17.65 -31.75
N ALA A 304 -6.47 17.93 -31.73
CA ALA A 304 -7.42 17.42 -30.74
C ALA A 304 -8.28 16.27 -31.30
N THR A 305 -8.46 16.20 -32.62
CA THR A 305 -9.33 15.21 -33.28
C THR A 305 -8.60 14.45 -34.38
N ALA A 306 -9.09 13.26 -34.73
CA ALA A 306 -8.49 12.46 -35.81
C ALA A 306 -8.38 13.22 -37.16
N PRO A 307 -9.39 13.99 -37.60
CA PRO A 307 -9.23 14.85 -38.79
C PRO A 307 -8.10 15.86 -38.66
N GLU A 308 -7.94 16.54 -37.52
CA GLU A 308 -6.83 17.49 -37.32
C GLU A 308 -5.46 16.79 -37.34
N TRP A 309 -5.37 15.57 -36.79
CA TRP A 309 -4.15 14.76 -36.90
C TRP A 309 -3.83 14.38 -38.34
N ILE A 310 -4.86 13.99 -39.12
CA ILE A 310 -4.73 13.66 -40.54
C ILE A 310 -4.25 14.90 -41.30
N ASP A 311 -4.91 16.04 -41.15
CA ASP A 311 -4.58 17.28 -41.86
C ASP A 311 -3.16 17.77 -41.54
N ALA A 312 -2.75 17.68 -40.27
CA ALA A 312 -1.40 18.07 -39.85
C ALA A 312 -0.33 17.16 -40.47
N LEU A 313 -0.53 15.84 -40.43
CA LEU A 313 0.41 14.88 -41.02
C LEU A 313 0.44 15.00 -42.55
N ASP A 314 -0.72 15.12 -43.19
CA ASP A 314 -0.88 15.34 -44.62
C ASP A 314 -0.11 16.57 -45.10
N THR A 315 -0.30 17.70 -44.40
CA THR A 315 0.36 18.97 -44.67
C THR A 315 1.88 18.82 -44.58
N LEU A 316 2.39 18.19 -43.52
CA LEU A 316 3.83 17.99 -43.35
C LEU A 316 4.41 16.98 -44.36
N ILE A 317 3.63 16.00 -44.83
CA ILE A 317 4.06 15.04 -45.84
C ILE A 317 4.12 15.68 -47.23
N THR A 318 3.11 16.47 -47.59
CA THR A 318 2.95 17.04 -48.94
C THR A 318 3.72 18.35 -49.16
N GLN A 319 4.10 19.06 -48.09
CA GLN A 319 4.79 20.36 -48.18
C GLN A 319 6.18 20.29 -47.50
N PRO A 320 7.23 19.84 -48.19
CA PRO A 320 8.56 19.66 -47.61
C PRO A 320 9.21 20.97 -47.13
N GLU A 321 9.01 22.08 -47.85
CA GLU A 321 9.53 23.39 -47.43
C GLU A 321 8.90 23.86 -46.14
N LEU A 322 7.58 23.61 -45.99
CA LEU A 322 6.86 23.89 -44.76
C LEU A 322 7.37 23.03 -43.60
N ARG A 323 7.55 21.73 -43.82
CA ARG A 323 8.09 20.80 -42.82
C ARG A 323 9.46 21.25 -42.30
N ASN A 324 10.37 21.63 -43.20
CA ASN A 324 11.70 22.13 -42.85
C ASN A 324 11.63 23.46 -42.08
N ARG A 325 10.78 24.39 -42.53
CA ARG A 325 10.57 25.69 -41.86
C ARG A 325 10.06 25.52 -40.43
N LEU A 326 9.09 24.64 -40.20
CA LEU A 326 8.54 24.37 -38.87
C LEU A 326 9.59 23.71 -37.96
N GLY A 327 10.37 22.77 -38.50
CA GLY A 327 11.47 22.14 -37.77
C GLY A 327 12.55 23.14 -37.33
N GLN A 328 12.93 24.06 -38.22
CA GLN A 328 13.88 25.14 -37.88
C GLN A 328 13.33 26.08 -36.81
N ALA A 329 12.07 26.51 -36.95
CA ALA A 329 11.42 27.35 -35.94
C ALA A 329 11.35 26.66 -34.57
N ALA A 330 11.09 25.35 -34.54
CA ALA A 330 11.09 24.55 -33.31
C ALA A 330 12.47 24.55 -32.65
N ARG A 331 13.55 24.38 -33.44
CA ARG A 331 14.92 24.43 -32.94
C ARG A 331 15.29 25.78 -32.35
N GLU A 332 14.98 26.86 -33.05
CA GLU A 332 15.23 28.21 -32.57
C GLU A 332 14.50 28.46 -31.23
N LYS A 333 13.25 28.02 -31.11
CA LYS A 333 12.49 28.10 -29.86
C LYS A 333 13.13 27.26 -28.76
N VAL A 334 13.53 26.02 -29.05
CA VAL A 334 14.16 25.11 -28.09
C VAL A 334 15.48 25.68 -27.55
N ILE A 335 16.38 26.13 -28.43
CA ILE A 335 17.66 26.72 -28.00
C ILE A 335 17.43 27.99 -27.17
N LYS A 336 16.47 28.83 -27.57
CA LYS A 336 16.16 30.07 -26.85
C LYS A 336 15.56 29.84 -25.46
N ARG A 337 14.72 28.82 -25.30
CA ARG A 337 13.91 28.64 -24.07
C ARG A 337 14.39 27.52 -23.17
N TYR A 338 14.91 26.43 -23.72
CA TYR A 338 15.21 25.19 -22.99
C TYR A 338 16.70 24.89 -22.86
N SER A 339 17.58 25.68 -23.47
CA SER A 339 19.03 25.55 -23.27
C SER A 339 19.40 25.65 -21.79
N LEU A 340 20.54 25.05 -21.44
CA LEU A 340 21.08 25.08 -20.09
C LEU A 340 21.15 26.52 -19.53
N ALA A 341 21.60 27.48 -20.35
CA ALA A 341 21.69 28.88 -19.96
C ALA A 341 20.31 29.51 -19.68
N ALA A 342 19.32 29.26 -20.54
CA ALA A 342 17.98 29.79 -20.37
C ALA A 342 17.30 29.23 -19.10
N ARG A 343 17.41 27.92 -18.86
CA ARG A 343 16.84 27.29 -17.65
C ARG A 343 17.61 27.68 -16.38
N THR A 344 18.91 27.92 -16.46
CA THR A 344 19.72 28.44 -15.35
C THR A 344 19.25 29.84 -14.91
N ALA A 345 18.93 30.72 -15.86
CA ALA A 345 18.38 32.04 -15.54
C ALA A 345 17.03 31.93 -14.80
N ASP A 346 16.14 31.05 -15.26
CA ASP A 346 14.85 30.79 -14.60
C ASP A 346 15.03 30.14 -13.21
N LEU A 347 16.01 29.25 -13.06
CA LEU A 347 16.36 28.65 -11.77
C LEU A 347 16.85 29.72 -10.79
N ALA A 348 17.69 30.66 -11.23
CA ALA A 348 18.18 31.75 -10.38
C ALA A 348 17.02 32.60 -9.83
N GLU A 349 16.05 32.94 -10.67
CA GLU A 349 14.85 33.65 -10.24
C GLU A 349 14.02 32.82 -9.26
N THR A 350 13.90 31.51 -9.51
CA THR A 350 13.19 30.58 -8.64
C THR A 350 13.85 30.46 -7.27
N LEU A 351 15.17 30.30 -7.20
CA LEU A 351 15.93 30.23 -5.95
C LEU A 351 15.87 31.54 -5.16
N ALA A 352 15.87 32.69 -5.85
CA ALA A 352 15.65 33.99 -5.20
C ALA A 352 14.29 34.02 -4.49
N LYS A 353 13.22 33.53 -5.13
CA LYS A 353 11.89 33.43 -4.51
C LYS A 353 11.87 32.44 -3.34
N VAL A 354 12.46 31.25 -3.52
CA VAL A 354 12.57 30.21 -2.47
C VAL A 354 13.26 30.75 -1.21
N SER A 355 14.35 31.51 -1.37
CA SER A 355 15.12 32.03 -0.24
C SER A 355 14.34 32.96 0.69
N THR A 356 13.22 33.53 0.25
CA THR A 356 12.39 34.40 1.08
C THR A 356 11.59 33.66 2.16
N ILE A 357 11.40 32.34 2.01
CA ILE A 357 10.69 31.50 3.00
C ILE A 357 11.52 31.28 4.26
N GLY A 358 12.85 31.17 4.14
CA GLY A 358 13.75 30.96 5.27
C GLY A 358 13.85 32.15 6.24
N ALA A 359 13.45 33.36 5.83
CA ALA A 359 13.56 34.57 6.63
C ALA A 359 12.51 34.69 7.76
N GLY A 360 11.44 33.89 7.75
CA GLY A 360 10.33 34.00 8.71
C GLY A 360 10.40 33.07 9.94
N ASN A 361 11.27 32.05 9.95
CA ASN A 361 11.17 30.91 10.87
C ASN A 361 12.29 30.80 11.92
N GLY A 362 13.18 31.81 12.04
CA GLY A 362 14.44 31.70 12.78
C GLY A 362 14.41 31.91 14.31
N GLU A 363 13.31 32.30 14.95
CA GLU A 363 13.34 32.74 16.36
C GLU A 363 13.08 31.66 17.44
N THR A 364 12.77 30.41 17.07
CA THR A 364 12.24 29.45 18.08
C THR A 364 12.92 28.09 18.07
N ARG A 365 14.22 27.99 18.32
CA ARG A 365 14.88 26.69 18.60
C ARG A 365 16.21 26.86 19.36
N ARG A 366 16.18 26.72 20.70
CA ARG A 366 17.36 26.32 21.51
C ARG A 366 16.95 25.22 22.49
N LEU A 367 17.73 24.14 22.47
CA LEU A 367 17.72 23.02 23.41
C LEU A 367 18.82 23.25 24.45
N GLU A 368 18.55 22.98 25.73
CA GLU A 368 19.58 22.82 26.77
C GLU A 368 19.44 21.43 27.43
N THR A 369 20.58 20.75 27.48
CA THR A 369 20.86 19.46 28.11
C THR A 369 21.54 19.67 29.47
N GLY A 370 21.23 18.86 30.50
CA GLY A 370 21.93 18.91 31.80
C GLY A 370 21.73 17.66 32.67
N ASP A 371 22.87 17.12 33.13
CA ASP A 371 23.17 15.80 33.72
C ASP A 371 22.88 15.72 35.25
N TRP A 372 22.44 14.56 35.76
CA TRP A 372 21.89 14.38 37.14
C TRP A 372 22.67 13.41 38.06
N ARG A 373 23.99 13.29 37.91
CA ARG A 373 24.81 12.59 38.91
C ARG A 373 25.30 13.56 39.99
N GLN A 374 24.65 13.56 41.17
CA GLN A 374 25.29 13.56 42.50
C GLN A 374 24.29 13.87 43.63
N GLY A 375 24.40 13.13 44.73
CA GLY A 375 23.95 13.59 46.05
C GLY A 375 22.92 12.72 46.77
N ILE A 376 23.26 11.45 47.05
CA ILE A 376 22.52 10.63 48.02
C ILE A 376 22.99 11.05 49.42
N GLY A 377 22.09 11.67 50.19
CA GLY A 377 22.25 12.01 51.60
C GLY A 377 21.18 11.30 52.44
N GLN A 378 21.66 10.45 53.35
CA GLN A 378 20.98 9.47 54.19
C GLN A 378 19.82 10.02 55.06
N GLN A 379 18.79 9.20 55.30
CA GLN A 379 18.46 8.72 56.66
C GLN A 379 17.40 7.60 56.66
N LYS A 380 17.66 6.60 57.53
CA LYS A 380 16.88 5.37 57.80
C LYS A 380 15.45 5.64 58.28
N PRO A 381 14.57 4.63 58.13
CA PRO A 381 13.71 4.24 59.24
C PRO A 381 13.85 2.76 59.60
N GLU A 382 13.73 2.55 60.90
CA GLU A 382 13.73 1.27 61.61
C GLU A 382 12.40 0.52 61.46
N ASN A 383 12.49 -0.79 61.75
CA ASN A 383 11.45 -1.73 62.16
C ASN A 383 10.61 -2.41 61.06
N GLU A 384 11.26 -3.45 60.51
CA GLU A 384 10.81 -4.84 60.48
C GLU A 384 9.33 -5.13 60.78
N HIS A 385 8.62 -5.57 59.73
CA HIS A 385 7.73 -6.71 59.82
C HIS A 385 8.03 -7.69 58.67
N THR A 386 8.54 -8.86 59.04
CA THR A 386 8.80 -10.00 58.17
C THR A 386 7.50 -10.63 57.69
N VAL A 387 7.32 -10.73 56.37
CA VAL A 387 6.34 -11.59 55.69
C VAL A 387 7.08 -12.23 54.48
N PRO A 388 6.87 -13.53 54.20
CA PRO A 388 7.92 -14.45 53.80
C PRO A 388 8.31 -14.39 52.32
N ASN A 389 9.55 -14.83 52.03
CA ASN A 389 10.13 -14.93 50.70
C ASN A 389 9.19 -15.65 49.70
N PRO A 390 8.81 -15.02 48.59
CA PRO A 390 8.53 -15.76 47.37
C PRO A 390 9.86 -16.14 46.72
N THR A 391 10.06 -17.43 46.55
CA THR A 391 11.05 -18.05 45.66
C THR A 391 11.01 -17.39 44.27
N PRO A 392 12.16 -17.33 43.55
CA PRO A 392 12.22 -16.70 42.24
C PRO A 392 11.33 -17.47 41.26
N HIS A 393 10.25 -16.83 40.80
CA HIS A 393 9.44 -17.36 39.71
C HIS A 393 10.24 -17.31 38.41
N ALA A 394 10.26 -18.43 37.69
CA ALA A 394 10.83 -18.54 36.35
C ALA A 394 10.15 -17.56 35.37
N PRO A 395 10.85 -17.07 34.32
CA PRO A 395 10.27 -16.14 33.36
C PRO A 395 9.17 -16.81 32.52
N PRO A 396 8.22 -16.01 31.97
CA PRO A 396 7.15 -16.53 31.14
C PRO A 396 7.67 -17.21 29.84
N PRO A 397 7.01 -18.29 29.37
CA PRO A 397 7.48 -19.21 28.32
C PRO A 397 7.73 -18.61 26.91
N ASP A 398 7.31 -17.38 26.65
CA ASP A 398 6.89 -17.06 25.29
C ASP A 398 7.79 -16.02 24.55
N VAL A 399 8.99 -15.70 25.06
CA VAL A 399 9.87 -14.58 24.61
C VAL A 399 10.23 -14.69 23.11
N PRO A 400 10.23 -13.61 22.30
CA PRO A 400 10.52 -13.68 20.87
C PRO A 400 11.92 -14.24 20.57
N LEU A 401 12.05 -14.90 19.42
CA LEU A 401 13.32 -15.41 18.92
C LEU A 401 13.98 -14.39 17.98
N VAL A 402 15.31 -14.32 18.05
CA VAL A 402 16.15 -13.76 16.99
C VAL A 402 16.57 -14.92 16.08
N LEU A 403 16.22 -14.83 14.78
CA LEU A 403 16.35 -15.91 13.81
C LEU A 403 17.23 -15.48 12.63
N ASN A 404 18.28 -16.23 12.32
CA ASN A 404 19.05 -16.08 11.08
C ASN A 404 18.57 -17.08 10.02
N TRP A 405 18.36 -16.63 8.78
CA TRP A 405 17.98 -17.45 7.63
C TRP A 405 19.08 -17.39 6.58
N ILE A 406 19.65 -18.55 6.21
CA ILE A 406 20.67 -18.66 5.18
C ILE A 406 20.03 -19.18 3.90
N VAL A 407 19.90 -18.29 2.91
CA VAL A 407 19.15 -18.51 1.67
C VAL A 407 20.10 -18.45 0.49
N THR A 408 19.94 -19.34 -0.49
CA THR A 408 20.67 -19.23 -1.77
C THR A 408 20.15 -18.08 -2.62
N GLU A 409 20.88 -17.76 -3.68
CA GLU A 409 20.53 -16.70 -4.62
C GLU A 409 19.08 -16.82 -5.15
N PRO A 410 18.15 -15.90 -4.79
CA PRO A 410 16.76 -15.98 -5.22
C PRO A 410 16.58 -15.61 -6.69
N PHE A 411 15.57 -16.18 -7.33
CA PHE A 411 15.20 -15.87 -8.71
C PHE A 411 13.68 -15.84 -8.92
N ARG A 412 13.23 -15.06 -9.93
CA ARG A 412 11.82 -14.85 -10.24
C ARG A 412 11.12 -16.16 -10.61
N GLY A 413 9.92 -16.37 -10.07
CA GLY A 413 9.10 -17.55 -10.37
C GLY A 413 9.52 -18.84 -9.64
N SER A 414 10.41 -18.73 -8.65
CA SER A 414 10.82 -19.84 -7.79
C SER A 414 9.83 -20.08 -6.65
N GLY A 415 9.09 -21.19 -6.69
CA GLY A 415 8.16 -21.57 -5.62
C GLY A 415 8.84 -21.84 -4.28
N GLY A 416 10.06 -22.40 -4.29
CA GLY A 416 10.80 -22.70 -3.07
C GLY A 416 11.28 -21.44 -2.33
N HIS A 417 11.74 -20.41 -3.06
CA HIS A 417 12.06 -19.13 -2.42
C HIS A 417 10.80 -18.42 -1.93
N LEU A 418 9.70 -18.47 -2.69
CA LEU A 418 8.43 -17.91 -2.27
C LEU A 418 7.95 -18.51 -0.93
N GLY A 419 8.07 -19.83 -0.76
CA GLY A 419 7.76 -20.52 0.50
C GLY A 419 8.61 -20.02 1.67
N VAL A 420 9.93 -19.98 1.51
CA VAL A 420 10.87 -19.49 2.54
C VAL A 420 10.56 -18.06 2.96
N PHE A 421 10.46 -17.13 2.00
CA PHE A 421 10.20 -15.72 2.32
C PHE A 421 8.82 -15.50 2.92
N ARG A 422 7.82 -16.32 2.56
CA ARG A 422 6.50 -16.29 3.19
C ARG A 422 6.56 -16.69 4.66
N MET A 423 7.32 -17.72 5.01
CA MET A 423 7.49 -18.13 6.41
C MET A 423 8.22 -17.07 7.21
N ILE A 424 9.27 -16.48 6.64
CA ILE A 424 9.99 -15.35 7.23
C ILE A 424 9.03 -14.19 7.55
N ARG A 425 8.17 -13.81 6.59
CA ARG A 425 7.17 -12.76 6.78
C ARG A 425 6.26 -13.05 7.98
N TYR A 426 5.67 -14.25 8.05
CA TYR A 426 4.78 -14.59 9.16
C TYR A 426 5.49 -14.61 10.51
N LEU A 427 6.72 -15.12 10.58
CA LEU A 427 7.50 -15.09 11.82
C LEU A 427 7.80 -13.66 12.27
N VAL A 428 8.05 -12.73 11.33
CA VAL A 428 8.14 -11.29 11.64
C VAL A 428 6.80 -10.74 12.14
N GLU A 429 5.69 -11.09 11.50
CA GLU A 429 4.33 -10.69 11.94
C GLU A 429 3.96 -11.27 13.31
N PHE A 430 4.48 -12.44 13.68
CA PHE A 430 4.34 -13.03 15.02
C PHE A 430 5.25 -12.35 16.07
N GLY A 431 6.11 -11.43 15.63
CA GLY A 431 6.96 -10.62 16.51
C GLY A 431 8.39 -11.14 16.66
N HIS A 432 8.83 -12.13 15.88
CA HIS A 432 10.22 -12.57 15.85
C HIS A 432 11.11 -11.65 15.01
N GLU A 433 12.36 -11.53 15.41
CA GLU A 433 13.37 -10.75 14.67
C GLU A 433 14.05 -11.67 13.65
N CYS A 434 13.81 -11.47 12.35
CA CYS A 434 14.36 -12.31 11.29
C CYS A 434 15.46 -11.59 10.49
N HIS A 435 16.60 -12.27 10.30
CA HIS A 435 17.75 -11.79 9.53
C HIS A 435 18.06 -12.74 8.39
N VAL A 436 17.99 -12.26 7.15
CA VAL A 436 18.22 -13.04 5.93
C VAL A 436 19.61 -12.78 5.36
N TYR A 437 20.38 -13.85 5.17
CA TYR A 437 21.68 -13.82 4.52
C TYR A 437 21.60 -14.56 3.18
N VAL A 438 21.83 -13.85 2.08
CA VAL A 438 21.77 -14.45 0.74
C VAL A 438 23.15 -14.87 0.27
N VAL A 439 23.35 -16.17 0.09
CA VAL A 439 24.55 -16.81 -0.44
C VAL A 439 24.53 -16.71 -1.97
N PRO A 440 25.39 -15.86 -2.57
CA PRO A 440 25.41 -15.68 -4.01
C PRO A 440 25.96 -16.92 -4.72
N VAL A 441 25.40 -17.24 -5.88
CA VAL A 441 25.81 -18.40 -6.69
C VAL A 441 26.34 -17.92 -8.03
N GLU A 442 25.62 -17.03 -8.73
CA GLU A 442 25.99 -16.59 -10.07
C GLU A 442 25.98 -15.06 -10.22
N LYS A 443 24.88 -14.39 -9.85
CA LYS A 443 24.63 -12.99 -10.23
C LYS A 443 24.72 -12.03 -9.06
N MET A 444 24.53 -12.51 -7.83
CA MET A 444 24.39 -11.63 -6.67
C MET A 444 25.69 -11.35 -5.91
N HIS A 445 26.84 -11.83 -6.41
CA HIS A 445 28.16 -11.65 -5.77
C HIS A 445 28.52 -10.18 -5.47
N HIS A 446 28.04 -9.27 -6.31
CA HIS A 446 28.32 -7.83 -6.23
C HIS A 446 27.20 -7.02 -5.57
N LEU A 447 26.05 -7.63 -5.29
CA LEU A 447 24.90 -6.91 -4.75
C LEU A 447 25.09 -6.63 -3.26
N SER A 448 24.74 -5.41 -2.87
CA SER A 448 24.59 -5.00 -1.47
C SER A 448 23.37 -5.69 -0.83
N ALA A 449 23.34 -5.73 0.50
CA ALA A 449 22.21 -6.24 1.27
C ALA A 449 20.86 -5.60 0.85
N GLU A 450 20.89 -4.32 0.49
CA GLU A 450 19.74 -3.54 0.07
C GLU A 450 19.31 -3.82 -1.37
N GLU A 451 20.24 -4.10 -2.28
CA GLU A 451 19.92 -4.60 -3.63
C GLU A 451 19.31 -5.99 -3.58
N ILE A 452 19.81 -6.85 -2.69
CA ILE A 452 19.23 -8.17 -2.43
C ILE A 452 17.81 -8.01 -1.88
N ARG A 453 17.59 -7.14 -0.89
CA ARG A 453 16.24 -6.83 -0.36
C ARG A 453 15.31 -6.36 -1.46
N ARG A 454 15.69 -5.34 -2.24
CA ARG A 454 14.88 -4.81 -3.35
C ARG A 454 14.56 -5.88 -4.39
N PHE A 455 15.51 -6.76 -4.69
CA PHE A 455 15.27 -7.87 -5.59
C PHE A 455 14.18 -8.80 -5.04
N VAL A 456 14.26 -9.18 -3.76
CA VAL A 456 13.27 -10.07 -3.13
C VAL A 456 11.90 -9.38 -3.02
N ASP A 457 11.85 -8.13 -2.58
CA ASP A 457 10.61 -7.35 -2.46
C ASP A 457 9.89 -7.22 -3.81
N TYR A 458 10.64 -6.98 -4.89
CA TYR A 458 10.08 -6.80 -6.24
C TYR A 458 9.71 -8.11 -6.94
N ASN A 459 10.53 -9.16 -6.78
CA ASN A 459 10.36 -10.40 -7.57
C ASN A 459 9.68 -11.54 -6.79
N ILE A 460 9.53 -11.42 -5.47
CA ILE A 460 9.01 -12.47 -4.58
C ILE A 460 7.92 -11.92 -3.64
N LEU A 461 8.27 -11.29 -2.52
CA LEU A 461 7.35 -10.62 -1.58
C LEU A 461 8.10 -9.79 -0.52
N VAL A 462 7.41 -8.80 0.05
CA VAL A 462 7.91 -7.99 1.18
C VAL A 462 7.80 -8.77 2.49
N THR A 463 8.92 -8.91 3.21
CA THR A 463 9.00 -9.76 4.42
C THR A 463 9.06 -8.99 5.74
N GLY A 464 9.53 -7.75 5.74
CA GLY A 464 9.86 -7.02 6.97
C GLY A 464 11.13 -7.50 7.67
N ALA A 465 11.86 -8.47 7.11
CA ALA A 465 13.10 -9.00 7.66
C ALA A 465 14.32 -8.12 7.34
N HIS A 466 15.40 -8.27 8.12
CA HIS A 466 16.67 -7.60 7.90
C HIS A 466 17.52 -8.38 6.89
N PHE A 467 17.88 -7.78 5.76
CA PHE A 467 18.72 -8.44 4.74
C PHE A 467 20.20 -8.16 4.92
N HIS A 468 21.02 -9.14 4.57
CA HIS A 468 22.48 -9.12 4.70
C HIS A 468 23.13 -9.75 3.47
N ARG A 469 24.25 -9.16 3.03
CA ARG A 469 25.13 -9.81 2.06
C ARG A 469 25.89 -10.93 2.76
N TRP A 470 25.96 -12.11 2.15
CA TRP A 470 26.75 -13.20 2.70
C TRP A 470 28.25 -12.83 2.75
N SER A 471 28.82 -12.94 3.94
CA SER A 471 30.24 -12.65 4.22
C SER A 471 30.97 -13.80 4.93
N GLY A 472 30.29 -14.95 5.09
CA GLY A 472 30.76 -16.03 5.97
C GLY A 472 30.58 -15.75 7.46
N ARG A 473 29.83 -14.70 7.82
CA ARG A 473 29.52 -14.31 9.20
C ARG A 473 28.04 -13.95 9.34
N VAL A 474 27.50 -14.20 10.52
CA VAL A 474 26.14 -13.82 10.92
C VAL A 474 26.16 -13.15 12.30
N GLN A 475 25.12 -12.39 12.62
CA GLN A 475 24.92 -11.89 13.97
C GLN A 475 24.56 -13.02 14.96
N GLU A 476 24.69 -12.74 16.25
CA GLU A 476 24.19 -13.66 17.28
C GLU A 476 22.67 -13.79 17.20
N ALA A 477 22.18 -15.02 17.22
CA ALA A 477 20.77 -15.36 17.14
C ALA A 477 20.45 -16.52 18.09
N ASP A 478 19.17 -16.67 18.43
CA ASP A 478 18.67 -17.84 19.17
C ASP A 478 18.73 -19.09 18.27
N ALA A 479 18.49 -18.91 16.97
CA ALA A 479 18.56 -19.96 15.97
C ALA A 479 19.05 -19.48 14.60
N THR A 480 19.70 -20.39 13.85
CA THR A 480 20.08 -20.20 12.45
C THR A 480 19.50 -21.34 11.60
N ILE A 481 18.84 -20.98 10.50
CA ILE A 481 18.07 -21.86 9.64
C ILE A 481 18.72 -21.92 8.25
N ALA A 482 19.22 -23.10 7.85
CA ALA A 482 19.59 -23.40 6.48
C ALA A 482 18.32 -23.66 5.64
N THR A 483 18.37 -23.40 4.33
CA THR A 483 17.18 -23.50 3.44
C THR A 483 17.42 -24.27 2.15
N TYR A 484 18.68 -24.61 1.85
CA TYR A 484 19.09 -25.43 0.71
C TYR A 484 20.28 -26.29 1.14
N TRP A 485 20.46 -27.48 0.55
CA TRP A 485 21.43 -28.46 1.03
C TRP A 485 22.86 -27.90 1.08
N SER A 486 23.21 -27.00 0.16
CA SER A 486 24.53 -26.39 0.15
C SER A 486 24.75 -25.42 1.31
N THR A 487 23.69 -24.77 1.80
CA THR A 487 23.78 -23.79 2.91
C THR A 487 23.94 -24.45 4.27
N VAL A 488 23.74 -25.77 4.37
CA VAL A 488 24.06 -26.53 5.59
C VAL A 488 25.55 -26.42 5.92
N ASN A 489 26.42 -26.50 4.91
CA ASN A 489 27.86 -26.37 5.12
C ASN A 489 28.24 -24.95 5.56
N ASP A 490 27.58 -23.93 5.01
CA ASP A 490 27.76 -22.54 5.43
C ASP A 490 27.45 -22.39 6.92
N VAL A 491 26.32 -22.93 7.39
CA VAL A 491 25.92 -22.86 8.81
C VAL A 491 26.87 -23.62 9.74
N LEU A 492 27.44 -24.76 9.30
CA LEU A 492 28.41 -25.52 10.11
C LEU A 492 29.68 -24.73 10.42
N THR A 493 30.09 -23.83 9.52
CA THR A 493 31.31 -23.01 9.67
C THR A 493 31.12 -21.76 10.53
N LEU A 494 29.89 -21.42 10.90
CA LEU A 494 29.60 -20.21 11.66
C LEU A 494 30.02 -20.35 13.14
N PRO A 495 30.66 -19.32 13.74
CA PRO A 495 31.14 -19.39 15.11
C PRO A 495 30.01 -19.34 16.15
N ASN A 496 28.93 -18.59 15.89
CA ASN A 496 27.83 -18.34 16.86
C ASN A 496 26.43 -18.57 16.24
N PRO A 497 26.08 -19.77 15.73
CA PRO A 497 24.84 -19.99 14.98
C PRO A 497 23.59 -20.12 15.87
N GLY A 498 23.72 -20.16 17.20
CA GLY A 498 22.62 -20.58 18.07
C GLY A 498 22.20 -22.03 17.77
N ARG A 499 20.91 -22.35 17.93
CA ARG A 499 20.35 -23.65 17.53
C ARG A 499 20.31 -23.76 16.00
N ARG A 500 20.75 -24.89 15.45
CA ARG A 500 20.83 -25.12 13.99
C ARG A 500 19.58 -25.84 13.49
N TYR A 501 18.85 -25.20 12.59
CA TYR A 501 17.70 -25.79 11.90
C TYR A 501 17.95 -25.88 10.40
N TYR A 502 17.29 -26.83 9.76
CA TYR A 502 17.27 -26.93 8.31
C TYR A 502 15.82 -26.95 7.82
N PHE A 503 15.42 -25.90 7.12
CA PHE A 503 14.11 -25.80 6.48
C PHE A 503 14.10 -26.61 5.18
N VAL A 504 13.55 -27.82 5.24
CA VAL A 504 13.60 -28.80 4.15
C VAL A 504 12.26 -28.83 3.41
N GLN A 505 12.24 -28.26 2.19
CA GLN A 505 11.02 -28.18 1.38
C GLN A 505 10.76 -29.44 0.52
N ASP A 506 11.82 -30.18 0.21
CA ASP A 506 11.77 -31.35 -0.65
C ASP A 506 12.93 -32.29 -0.30
N PHE A 507 12.89 -33.52 -0.80
CA PHE A 507 14.03 -34.41 -0.73
C PHE A 507 15.05 -34.05 -1.83
N GLU A 508 15.88 -33.05 -1.53
CA GLU A 508 16.81 -32.39 -2.45
C GLU A 508 17.80 -33.31 -3.18
N PRO A 509 18.23 -34.48 -2.66
CA PRO A 509 19.04 -35.42 -3.43
C PRO A 509 18.41 -35.83 -4.76
N LEU A 510 17.07 -35.93 -4.84
CA LEU A 510 16.36 -36.31 -6.07
C LEU A 510 16.39 -35.22 -7.16
N PHE A 511 17.00 -34.06 -6.90
CA PHE A 511 17.25 -33.06 -7.94
C PHE A 511 18.42 -33.43 -8.84
N TYR A 512 19.22 -34.44 -8.45
CA TYR A 512 20.41 -34.87 -9.15
C TYR A 512 20.33 -36.36 -9.50
N PRO A 513 20.92 -36.78 -10.63
CA PRO A 513 21.31 -38.18 -10.80
C PRO A 513 22.23 -38.62 -9.65
N VAL A 514 22.19 -39.91 -9.30
CA VAL A 514 23.08 -40.46 -8.27
C VAL A 514 24.53 -40.16 -8.64
N GLY A 515 25.21 -39.41 -7.78
CA GLY A 515 26.52 -38.82 -8.03
C GLY A 515 26.98 -37.96 -6.85
N SER A 516 28.04 -37.18 -7.03
CA SER A 516 28.64 -36.40 -5.93
C SER A 516 27.65 -35.42 -5.30
N ASP A 517 26.89 -34.67 -6.09
CA ASP A 517 25.93 -33.70 -5.54
C ASP A 517 24.72 -34.38 -4.88
N TYR A 518 24.26 -35.53 -5.40
CA TYR A 518 23.28 -36.38 -4.73
C TYR A 518 23.76 -36.77 -3.33
N LEU A 519 24.99 -37.29 -3.22
CA LEU A 519 25.57 -37.74 -1.95
C LEU A 519 25.82 -36.57 -1.00
N ARG A 520 26.24 -35.41 -1.52
CA ARG A 520 26.43 -34.19 -0.70
C ARG A 520 25.10 -33.68 -0.15
N ALA A 521 24.05 -33.64 -0.98
CA ALA A 521 22.71 -33.27 -0.54
C ALA A 521 22.18 -34.27 0.50
N GLU A 522 22.41 -35.58 0.31
CA GLU A 522 21.95 -36.62 1.25
C GLU A 522 22.69 -36.54 2.59
N ASN A 523 23.99 -36.24 2.56
CA ASN A 523 24.82 -36.08 3.75
C ASN A 523 24.49 -34.81 4.55
N SER A 524 23.82 -33.83 3.95
CA SER A 524 23.39 -32.60 4.65
C SER A 524 22.43 -32.93 5.80
N TYR A 525 21.58 -33.95 5.65
CA TYR A 525 20.66 -34.41 6.69
C TYR A 525 21.36 -35.09 7.88
N ARG A 526 22.63 -35.48 7.75
CA ARG A 526 23.42 -36.15 8.81
C ARG A 526 24.22 -35.17 9.67
N GLN A 527 24.13 -33.87 9.40
CA GLN A 527 24.98 -32.87 10.05
C GLN A 527 24.46 -32.40 11.42
N GLY A 528 23.48 -33.11 11.99
CA GLY A 528 22.96 -32.83 13.33
C GLY A 528 22.03 -31.61 13.41
N PHE A 529 21.44 -31.19 12.29
CA PHE A 529 20.44 -30.12 12.25
C PHE A 529 19.07 -30.67 12.65
N HIS A 530 18.25 -29.84 13.29
CA HIS A 530 16.83 -30.13 13.44
C HIS A 530 16.10 -29.73 12.15
N CYS A 531 15.53 -30.70 11.43
CA CYS A 531 14.88 -30.46 10.14
C CYS A 531 13.42 -30.00 10.33
N ILE A 532 13.03 -28.91 9.69
CA ILE A 532 11.65 -28.41 9.64
C ILE A 532 11.14 -28.71 8.23
N THR A 533 10.29 -29.72 8.09
CA THR A 533 9.98 -30.32 6.79
C THR A 533 8.60 -29.95 6.28
N LEU A 534 8.47 -29.70 4.98
CA LEU A 534 7.17 -29.49 4.35
C LEU A 534 6.44 -30.84 4.19
N GLY A 535 5.48 -31.11 5.08
CA GLY A 535 4.66 -32.32 5.08
C GLY A 535 5.21 -33.51 5.91
N PRO A 536 4.31 -34.42 6.33
CA PRO A 536 4.64 -35.51 7.26
C PRO A 536 5.53 -36.60 6.66
N TRP A 537 5.38 -36.90 5.37
CA TRP A 537 6.21 -37.90 4.68
C TRP A 537 7.70 -37.56 4.78
N LEU A 538 8.06 -36.30 4.52
CA LEU A 538 9.45 -35.86 4.51
C LEU A 538 10.08 -35.92 5.91
N ALA A 539 9.32 -35.56 6.96
CA ALA A 539 9.76 -35.74 8.35
C ALA A 539 10.03 -37.21 8.67
N ARG A 540 9.11 -38.11 8.30
CA ARG A 540 9.28 -39.56 8.50
C ARG A 540 10.53 -40.07 7.79
N LEU A 541 10.68 -39.74 6.50
CA LEU A 541 11.84 -40.14 5.71
C LEU A 541 13.16 -39.72 6.37
N ILE A 542 13.24 -38.45 6.82
CA ILE A 542 14.45 -37.92 7.44
C ILE A 542 14.76 -38.60 8.78
N ARG A 543 13.74 -38.83 9.62
CA ARG A 543 13.91 -39.55 10.90
C ARG A 543 14.37 -40.98 10.69
N GLU A 544 13.70 -41.72 9.81
CA GLU A 544 13.95 -43.16 9.64
C GLU A 544 15.25 -43.43 8.89
N ARG A 545 15.48 -42.73 7.77
CA ARG A 545 16.64 -43.00 6.89
C ARG A 545 17.91 -42.33 7.37
N PHE A 546 17.82 -41.15 7.97
CA PHE A 546 19.00 -40.36 8.35
C PHE A 546 19.20 -40.22 9.85
N GLN A 547 18.26 -40.74 10.66
CA GLN A 547 18.32 -40.68 12.11
C GLN A 547 18.47 -39.24 12.63
N ALA A 548 17.94 -38.27 11.87
CA ALA A 548 17.96 -36.87 12.20
C ALA A 548 16.66 -36.46 12.89
N GLN A 549 16.74 -35.43 13.74
CA GLN A 549 15.54 -34.79 14.26
C GLN A 549 14.82 -34.09 13.12
N ALA A 550 13.53 -34.33 12.98
CA ALA A 550 12.70 -33.62 12.03
C ALA A 550 11.32 -33.40 12.62
N ASP A 551 10.69 -32.26 12.35
CA ASP A 551 9.28 -32.00 12.60
C ASP A 551 8.68 -31.41 11.32
N HIS A 552 7.39 -31.64 11.09
CA HIS A 552 6.73 -31.19 9.85
C HIS A 552 5.80 -30.01 10.09
N PHE A 553 5.56 -29.27 9.01
CA PHE A 553 4.47 -28.32 8.91
C PHE A 553 3.62 -28.61 7.66
N ASP A 554 2.38 -28.16 7.69
CA ASP A 554 1.37 -28.45 6.67
C ASP A 554 1.51 -27.54 5.45
N PHE A 555 0.96 -27.99 4.33
CA PHE A 555 0.84 -27.21 3.10
C PHE A 555 -0.19 -26.10 3.28
N GLY A 556 0.22 -24.83 3.15
CA GLY A 556 -0.68 -23.69 3.22
C GLY A 556 -1.30 -23.35 1.86
N VAL A 557 -2.54 -22.83 1.88
CA VAL A 557 -3.21 -22.24 0.72
C VAL A 557 -3.65 -20.81 1.04
N ASP A 558 -3.72 -19.97 0.01
CA ASP A 558 -4.22 -18.60 0.11
C ASP A 558 -5.72 -18.58 -0.23
N LEU A 559 -6.55 -18.74 0.80
CA LEU A 559 -8.02 -18.87 0.65
C LEU A 559 -8.70 -17.57 0.21
N ASP A 560 -8.01 -16.43 0.33
CA ASP A 560 -8.52 -15.15 -0.19
C ASP A 560 -8.39 -15.07 -1.72
N VAL A 561 -7.49 -15.87 -2.30
CA VAL A 561 -7.25 -15.96 -3.74
C VAL A 561 -7.95 -17.18 -4.35
N TYR A 562 -7.68 -18.36 -3.78
CA TYR A 562 -8.17 -19.63 -4.30
C TYR A 562 -9.46 -20.00 -3.59
N TRP A 563 -10.57 -19.70 -4.26
CA TRP A 563 -11.91 -20.10 -3.86
C TRP A 563 -12.76 -20.39 -5.10
N PRO A 564 -13.93 -21.05 -4.98
CA PRO A 564 -14.76 -21.43 -6.13
C PRO A 564 -15.40 -20.20 -6.77
N GLN A 565 -14.79 -19.69 -7.84
CA GLN A 565 -15.24 -18.46 -8.52
C GLN A 565 -16.62 -18.65 -9.18
N PRO A 566 -17.44 -17.59 -9.29
CA PRO A 566 -18.82 -17.66 -9.80
C PRO A 566 -18.92 -17.89 -11.32
N GLN A 567 -17.82 -18.27 -11.99
CA GLN A 567 -17.81 -18.55 -13.42
C GLN A 567 -18.32 -19.97 -13.69
N PRO A 568 -19.32 -20.16 -14.55
CA PRO A 568 -19.80 -21.49 -14.87
C PRO A 568 -18.70 -22.27 -15.60
N ARG A 569 -18.46 -23.51 -15.16
CA ARG A 569 -17.66 -24.45 -15.95
C ARG A 569 -18.30 -24.64 -17.34
N PRO A 570 -17.48 -24.78 -18.39
CA PRO A 570 -18.03 -25.07 -19.71
C PRO A 570 -18.83 -26.38 -19.68
N ALA A 571 -19.81 -26.53 -20.58
CA ALA A 571 -20.55 -27.78 -20.71
C ALA A 571 -19.67 -28.94 -21.21
N HIS A 572 -18.60 -28.62 -21.95
CA HIS A 572 -17.64 -29.61 -22.42
C HIS A 572 -16.53 -29.90 -21.39
N PRO A 573 -15.91 -31.09 -21.43
CA PRO A 573 -14.87 -31.50 -20.49
C PRO A 573 -13.63 -30.61 -20.60
N ARG A 574 -13.11 -30.14 -19.46
CA ARG A 574 -11.93 -29.27 -19.42
C ARG A 574 -10.95 -29.74 -18.36
N VAL A 575 -9.69 -29.94 -18.76
CA VAL A 575 -8.58 -30.42 -17.94
C VAL A 575 -7.47 -29.38 -17.90
N ALA A 576 -7.01 -29.03 -16.70
CA ALA A 576 -5.80 -28.22 -16.50
C ALA A 576 -4.60 -29.12 -16.15
N PHE A 577 -3.44 -28.92 -16.76
CA PHE A 577 -2.21 -29.67 -16.44
C PHE A 577 -1.08 -28.74 -16.03
N TYR A 578 -0.49 -28.98 -14.85
CA TYR A 578 0.68 -28.25 -14.38
C TYR A 578 1.95 -28.74 -15.10
N ALA A 579 2.31 -28.06 -16.19
CA ALA A 579 3.36 -28.43 -17.12
C ALA A 579 4.63 -27.60 -16.94
N ARG A 580 5.73 -28.24 -16.48
CA ARG A 580 7.06 -27.63 -16.36
C ARG A 580 8.19 -28.55 -16.87
N PRO A 581 8.52 -28.51 -18.18
CA PRO A 581 9.61 -29.31 -18.75
C PRO A 581 10.97 -29.05 -18.10
N SER A 582 11.23 -27.81 -17.67
CA SER A 582 12.48 -27.44 -16.98
C SER A 582 12.62 -28.02 -15.57
N THR A 583 11.59 -28.71 -15.07
CA THR A 583 11.56 -29.28 -13.72
C THR A 583 11.15 -30.75 -13.81
N PRO A 584 12.08 -31.69 -14.06
CA PRO A 584 11.76 -33.09 -14.34
C PRO A 584 10.87 -33.76 -13.29
N ARG A 585 10.97 -33.34 -12.02
CA ARG A 585 10.10 -33.82 -10.93
C ARG A 585 8.61 -33.52 -11.11
N ARG A 586 8.20 -32.69 -12.09
CA ARG A 586 6.80 -32.43 -12.47
C ARG A 586 6.28 -33.36 -13.56
N ALA A 587 7.06 -34.38 -13.94
CA ALA A 587 6.67 -35.46 -14.85
C ALA A 587 5.99 -34.99 -16.14
N TYR A 588 6.55 -33.95 -16.78
CA TYR A 588 5.97 -33.32 -17.96
C TYR A 588 5.70 -34.33 -19.08
N GLU A 589 6.68 -35.16 -19.41
CA GLU A 589 6.61 -36.15 -20.47
C GLU A 589 5.52 -37.20 -20.21
N LEU A 590 5.41 -37.65 -18.95
CA LEU A 590 4.41 -38.61 -18.53
C LEU A 590 3.00 -38.04 -18.65
N GLY A 591 2.80 -36.80 -18.20
CA GLY A 591 1.51 -36.11 -18.31
C GLY A 591 1.11 -35.81 -19.75
N ILE A 592 2.06 -35.43 -20.62
CA ILE A 592 1.80 -35.24 -22.06
C ILE A 592 1.34 -36.54 -22.72
N GLU A 593 1.99 -37.67 -22.43
CA GLU A 593 1.60 -38.94 -23.03
C GLU A 593 0.22 -39.42 -22.52
N ALA A 594 -0.08 -39.22 -21.23
CA ALA A 594 -1.40 -39.51 -20.69
C ALA A 594 -2.50 -38.66 -21.37
N LEU A 595 -2.25 -37.35 -21.52
CA LEU A 595 -3.20 -36.43 -22.17
C LEU A 595 -3.37 -36.73 -23.66
N ARG A 596 -2.34 -37.27 -24.33
CA ARG A 596 -2.46 -37.79 -25.70
C ARG A 596 -3.45 -38.95 -25.76
N LEU A 597 -3.41 -39.88 -24.79
CA LEU A 597 -4.38 -40.98 -24.69
C LEU A 597 -5.80 -40.48 -24.39
N VAL A 598 -5.94 -39.50 -23.49
CA VAL A 598 -7.23 -38.83 -23.21
C VAL A 598 -7.81 -38.24 -24.50
N LYS A 599 -7.02 -37.46 -25.24
CA LYS A 599 -7.46 -36.83 -26.50
C LYS A 599 -7.77 -37.86 -27.59
N ALA A 600 -7.03 -38.96 -27.65
CA ALA A 600 -7.29 -40.04 -28.61
C ALA A 600 -8.63 -40.74 -28.37
N ARG A 601 -9.03 -40.90 -27.09
CA ARG A 601 -10.32 -41.50 -26.72
C ARG A 601 -11.46 -40.49 -26.77
N TYR A 602 -11.21 -39.23 -26.40
CA TYR A 602 -12.19 -38.15 -26.34
C TYR A 602 -11.63 -36.85 -26.95
N PRO A 603 -11.73 -36.68 -28.28
CA PRO A 603 -11.16 -35.53 -28.98
C PRO A 603 -11.73 -34.17 -28.55
N GLU A 604 -12.93 -34.13 -27.97
CA GLU A 604 -13.59 -32.89 -27.54
C GLU A 604 -13.10 -32.36 -26.18
N THR A 605 -12.27 -33.11 -25.45
CA THR A 605 -11.72 -32.63 -24.17
C THR A 605 -10.80 -31.43 -24.39
N GLU A 606 -11.12 -30.31 -23.75
CA GLU A 606 -10.26 -29.12 -23.73
C GLU A 606 -9.13 -29.32 -22.72
N ILE A 607 -7.89 -29.14 -23.19
CA ILE A 607 -6.69 -29.38 -22.38
C ILE A 607 -5.91 -28.07 -22.31
N ILE A 608 -5.71 -27.57 -21.09
CA ILE A 608 -5.00 -26.32 -20.80
C ILE A 608 -3.75 -26.64 -19.99
N LEU A 609 -2.58 -26.32 -20.53
CA LEU A 609 -1.29 -26.48 -19.85
C LEU A 609 -0.91 -25.14 -19.22
N PHE A 610 -0.36 -25.17 -18.01
CA PHE A 610 0.11 -23.95 -17.33
C PHE A 610 1.37 -24.25 -16.53
N GLY A 611 2.17 -23.21 -16.27
CA GLY A 611 3.38 -23.31 -15.45
C GLY A 611 4.69 -22.99 -16.16
N ALA A 612 4.71 -22.93 -17.50
CA ALA A 612 5.84 -22.50 -18.31
C ALA A 612 5.38 -21.73 -19.56
N ASN A 613 6.04 -20.61 -19.87
CA ASN A 613 5.70 -19.79 -21.06
C ASN A 613 6.00 -20.52 -22.36
N ASP A 614 7.12 -21.24 -22.40
CA ASP A 614 7.56 -21.99 -23.56
C ASP A 614 7.44 -23.49 -23.27
N LEU A 615 6.67 -24.20 -24.10
CA LEU A 615 6.49 -25.64 -24.04
C LEU A 615 6.91 -26.27 -25.38
N PRO A 616 7.46 -27.50 -25.37
CA PRO A 616 7.59 -28.32 -26.56
C PRO A 616 6.26 -28.46 -27.31
N ALA A 617 6.33 -28.72 -28.62
CA ALA A 617 5.15 -28.94 -29.44
C ALA A 617 4.31 -30.11 -28.89
N MET A 618 3.02 -29.86 -28.65
CA MET A 618 2.11 -30.86 -28.11
C MET A 618 1.72 -31.88 -29.19
N PRO A 619 1.68 -33.19 -28.87
CA PRO A 619 1.24 -34.23 -29.81
C PRO A 619 -0.30 -34.27 -29.99
N PHE A 620 -1.02 -33.29 -29.42
CA PHE A 620 -2.46 -33.16 -29.46
C PHE A 620 -2.84 -31.66 -29.46
N MET A 621 -4.10 -31.36 -29.83
CA MET A 621 -4.63 -30.00 -29.74
C MET A 621 -4.87 -29.62 -28.26
N GLY A 622 -4.14 -28.62 -27.78
CA GLY A 622 -4.26 -28.05 -26.43
C GLY A 622 -3.81 -26.58 -26.42
N MET A 623 -4.06 -25.89 -25.30
CA MET A 623 -3.68 -24.49 -25.12
C MET A 623 -2.59 -24.37 -24.04
N ASN A 624 -1.51 -23.65 -24.33
CA ASN A 624 -0.58 -23.22 -23.29
C ASN A 624 -1.03 -21.89 -22.68
N ALA A 625 -1.48 -21.91 -21.43
CA ALA A 625 -1.79 -20.71 -20.68
C ALA A 625 -0.52 -19.99 -20.18
N GLY A 626 0.66 -20.60 -20.21
CA GLY A 626 1.89 -19.95 -19.76
C GLY A 626 2.03 -19.89 -18.23
N ILE A 627 2.89 -18.99 -17.75
CA ILE A 627 2.97 -18.64 -16.32
C ILE A 627 1.89 -17.60 -16.02
N ARG A 628 1.00 -17.92 -15.08
CA ARG A 628 -0.13 -17.08 -14.67
C ARG A 628 0.06 -16.56 -13.26
N ASN A 629 -0.56 -15.42 -12.96
CA ASN A 629 -0.62 -14.92 -11.59
C ASN A 629 -1.67 -15.71 -10.76
N PRO A 630 -1.66 -15.60 -9.42
CA PRO A 630 -2.55 -16.39 -8.56
C PRO A 630 -4.05 -16.23 -8.85
N TRP A 631 -4.52 -15.03 -9.22
CA TRP A 631 -5.92 -14.77 -9.55
C TRP A 631 -6.36 -15.38 -10.89
N GLU A 632 -5.47 -15.33 -11.88
CA GLU A 632 -5.67 -16.01 -13.16
C GLU A 632 -5.68 -17.54 -12.97
N LEU A 633 -4.83 -18.06 -12.11
CA LEU A 633 -4.81 -19.49 -11.74
C LEU A 633 -6.10 -19.90 -11.01
N ALA A 634 -6.57 -19.11 -10.04
CA ALA A 634 -7.84 -19.36 -9.36
C ALA A 634 -9.03 -19.39 -10.34
N THR A 635 -9.02 -18.48 -11.33
CA THR A 635 -10.00 -18.45 -12.41
C THR A 635 -9.91 -19.70 -13.28
N LEU A 636 -8.69 -20.07 -13.70
CA LEU A 636 -8.44 -21.27 -14.49
C LEU A 636 -8.92 -22.53 -13.77
N TYR A 637 -8.53 -22.72 -12.51
CA TYR A 637 -8.88 -23.86 -11.69
C TYR A 637 -10.39 -23.97 -11.49
N SER A 638 -11.06 -22.86 -11.16
CA SER A 638 -12.52 -22.83 -11.01
C SER A 638 -13.25 -23.21 -12.30
N SER A 639 -12.68 -22.86 -13.46
CA SER A 639 -13.24 -23.18 -14.77
C SER A 639 -12.99 -24.63 -15.24
N CYS A 640 -12.08 -25.37 -14.58
CA CYS A 640 -11.71 -26.73 -14.99
C CYS A 640 -12.45 -27.79 -14.17
N HIS A 641 -12.76 -28.92 -14.82
CA HIS A 641 -13.36 -30.06 -14.17
C HIS A 641 -12.30 -30.87 -13.40
N VAL A 642 -11.16 -31.10 -14.05
CA VAL A 642 -10.05 -31.90 -13.52
C VAL A 642 -8.75 -31.12 -13.65
N GLY A 643 -7.94 -31.18 -12.60
CA GLY A 643 -6.58 -30.68 -12.53
C GLY A 643 -5.60 -31.85 -12.42
N LEU A 644 -4.67 -31.94 -13.37
CA LEU A 644 -3.57 -32.89 -13.37
C LEU A 644 -2.32 -32.21 -12.81
N VAL A 645 -1.83 -32.70 -11.68
CA VAL A 645 -0.65 -32.18 -11.00
C VAL A 645 0.20 -33.38 -10.63
N LEU A 646 1.32 -33.58 -11.32
CA LEU A 646 2.17 -34.75 -11.09
C LEU A 646 3.42 -34.36 -10.32
N SER A 647 3.74 -35.10 -9.25
CA SER A 647 4.99 -34.92 -8.50
C SER A 647 5.75 -36.23 -8.29
N LEU A 648 7.03 -36.25 -8.69
CA LEU A 648 7.95 -37.38 -8.45
C LEU A 648 8.75 -37.25 -7.14
N THR A 649 8.63 -36.11 -6.46
CA THR A 649 9.28 -35.81 -5.17
C THR A 649 8.21 -35.32 -4.18
N ASN A 650 8.50 -34.39 -3.27
CA ASN A 650 7.48 -33.84 -2.38
C ASN A 650 6.31 -33.20 -3.18
N PRO A 651 5.06 -33.24 -2.69
CA PRO A 651 3.91 -32.68 -3.41
C PRO A 651 4.07 -31.18 -3.72
N SER A 652 3.39 -30.72 -4.76
CA SER A 652 3.30 -29.28 -5.07
C SER A 652 2.31 -28.59 -4.13
N PHE A 653 2.32 -27.25 -4.07
CA PHE A 653 1.22 -26.49 -3.45
C PHE A 653 -0.03 -26.47 -4.35
N VAL A 654 0.14 -26.68 -5.67
CA VAL A 654 -0.92 -26.61 -6.69
C VAL A 654 -2.14 -27.53 -6.42
N PRO A 655 -2.00 -28.79 -5.94
CA PRO A 655 -3.13 -29.63 -5.56
C PRO A 655 -4.07 -28.90 -4.60
N PHE A 656 -3.54 -28.31 -3.54
CA PHE A 656 -4.32 -27.60 -2.53
C PHE A 656 -4.98 -26.34 -3.09
N GLU A 657 -4.29 -25.60 -3.96
CA GLU A 657 -4.89 -24.45 -4.68
C GLU A 657 -6.07 -24.88 -5.56
N MET A 658 -5.95 -26.01 -6.27
CA MET A 658 -7.01 -26.56 -7.12
C MET A 658 -8.20 -27.06 -6.30
N MET A 659 -7.94 -27.74 -5.18
CA MET A 659 -8.97 -28.19 -4.23
C MET A 659 -9.77 -27.00 -3.70
N ALA A 660 -9.10 -25.88 -3.39
CA ALA A 660 -9.75 -24.68 -2.87
C ALA A 660 -10.67 -24.02 -3.92
N CYS A 661 -10.39 -24.22 -5.22
CA CYS A 661 -11.25 -23.82 -6.33
C CYS A 661 -12.28 -24.90 -6.74
N LYS A 662 -12.45 -25.97 -5.95
CA LYS A 662 -13.29 -27.14 -6.25
C LYS A 662 -12.90 -27.87 -7.55
N CYS A 663 -11.67 -27.72 -8.03
CA CYS A 663 -11.16 -28.47 -9.17
C CYS A 663 -10.69 -29.85 -8.70
N ALA A 664 -11.17 -30.93 -9.32
CA ALA A 664 -10.83 -32.28 -8.88
C ALA A 664 -9.37 -32.60 -9.22
N VAL A 665 -8.58 -33.07 -8.25
CA VAL A 665 -7.13 -33.24 -8.43
C VAL A 665 -6.76 -34.70 -8.74
N ILE A 666 -5.83 -34.86 -9.67
CA ILE A 666 -5.13 -36.11 -9.95
C ILE A 666 -3.64 -35.92 -9.73
N ASP A 667 -3.03 -36.82 -8.96
CA ASP A 667 -1.57 -36.95 -8.76
C ASP A 667 -1.16 -38.44 -8.82
N LEU A 668 0.12 -38.72 -8.63
CA LEU A 668 0.68 -40.07 -8.67
C LEU A 668 0.47 -40.81 -7.34
N CYS A 669 0.06 -42.06 -7.42
CA CYS A 669 0.07 -43.01 -6.32
C CYS A 669 1.51 -43.21 -5.84
N SER A 670 1.79 -42.74 -4.63
CA SER A 670 3.15 -42.68 -4.09
C SER A 670 3.12 -42.43 -2.59
N GLU A 671 4.05 -43.02 -1.85
CA GLU A 671 4.26 -42.73 -0.42
C GLU A 671 4.46 -41.23 -0.13
N ARG A 672 4.92 -40.47 -1.13
CA ARG A 672 5.22 -39.03 -1.05
C ARG A 672 3.98 -38.16 -0.80
N VAL A 673 2.80 -38.62 -1.23
CA VAL A 673 1.53 -37.91 -1.04
C VAL A 673 0.73 -38.47 0.15
N GLU A 674 1.24 -39.51 0.81
CA GLU A 674 0.54 -40.20 1.90
C GLU A 674 0.19 -39.25 3.05
N GLY A 675 -1.06 -39.30 3.50
CA GLY A 675 -1.59 -38.40 4.54
C GLY A 675 -1.93 -36.99 4.06
N LEU A 676 -1.66 -36.66 2.79
CA LEU A 676 -1.99 -35.37 2.17
C LEU A 676 -3.05 -35.55 1.07
N LEU A 677 -2.77 -36.44 0.12
CA LEU A 677 -3.69 -36.86 -0.93
C LEU A 677 -4.08 -38.31 -0.66
N VAL A 678 -5.38 -38.55 -0.53
CA VAL A 678 -5.97 -39.86 -0.24
C VAL A 678 -6.84 -40.25 -1.42
N ASP A 679 -6.49 -41.38 -2.02
CA ASP A 679 -7.16 -41.89 -3.22
C ASP A 679 -8.67 -42.05 -2.99
N ARG A 680 -9.45 -41.56 -3.95
CA ARG A 680 -10.92 -41.55 -3.96
C ARG A 680 -11.60 -40.80 -2.81
N GLU A 681 -10.82 -40.13 -1.95
CA GLU A 681 -11.36 -39.29 -0.88
C GLU A 681 -11.24 -37.80 -1.22
N ASN A 682 -10.02 -37.31 -1.44
CA ASN A 682 -9.77 -35.88 -1.70
C ASN A 682 -8.99 -35.64 -3.00
N ALA A 683 -8.48 -36.69 -3.61
CA ALA A 683 -7.85 -36.72 -4.92
C ALA A 683 -8.08 -38.10 -5.53
N LEU A 684 -7.80 -38.24 -6.83
CA LEU A 684 -7.66 -39.56 -7.45
C LEU A 684 -6.18 -39.81 -7.73
N LEU A 685 -5.64 -40.92 -7.25
CA LEU A 685 -4.23 -41.27 -7.39
C LEU A 685 -4.04 -42.29 -8.50
N ALA A 686 -3.13 -42.02 -9.43
CA ALA A 686 -2.84 -42.88 -10.57
C ALA A 686 -1.47 -43.54 -10.46
N GLU A 687 -1.33 -44.77 -10.96
CA GLU A 687 -0.01 -45.37 -11.13
C GLU A 687 0.82 -44.52 -12.12
N PRO A 688 2.17 -44.50 -12.02
CA PRO A 688 3.04 -43.66 -12.84
C PRO A 688 3.20 -44.20 -14.27
N THR A 689 2.10 -44.53 -14.92
CA THR A 689 2.00 -44.92 -16.33
C THR A 689 1.03 -43.99 -17.06
N PRO A 690 1.29 -43.66 -18.34
CA PRO A 690 0.38 -42.82 -19.11
C PRO A 690 -1.05 -43.35 -19.14
N GLU A 691 -1.21 -44.67 -19.20
CA GLU A 691 -2.51 -45.34 -19.25
C GLU A 691 -3.30 -45.14 -17.97
N SER A 692 -2.68 -45.36 -16.80
CA SER A 692 -3.36 -45.19 -15.50
C SER A 692 -3.75 -43.74 -15.25
N ILE A 693 -2.88 -42.79 -15.61
CA ILE A 693 -3.18 -41.35 -15.50
C ILE A 693 -4.32 -40.96 -16.43
N ALA A 694 -4.33 -41.46 -17.67
CA ALA A 694 -5.41 -41.20 -18.61
C ALA A 694 -6.75 -41.79 -18.13
N ASP A 695 -6.73 -43.01 -17.57
CA ASP A 695 -7.91 -43.65 -17.00
C ASP A 695 -8.47 -42.84 -15.82
N ALA A 696 -7.61 -42.36 -14.92
CA ALA A 696 -8.01 -41.50 -13.81
C ALA A 696 -8.63 -40.17 -14.28
N VAL A 697 -8.05 -39.52 -15.30
CA VAL A 697 -8.62 -38.30 -15.90
C VAL A 697 -10.03 -38.58 -16.42
N LEU A 698 -10.20 -39.66 -17.17
CA LEU A 698 -11.49 -40.01 -17.77
C LEU A 698 -12.54 -40.41 -16.74
N GLU A 699 -12.12 -41.12 -15.67
CA GLU A 699 -13.00 -41.48 -14.56
C GLU A 699 -13.56 -40.24 -13.88
N LEU A 700 -12.72 -39.28 -13.47
CA LEU A 700 -13.22 -38.04 -12.83
C LEU A 700 -14.04 -37.16 -13.76
N LEU A 701 -13.79 -37.21 -15.07
CA LEU A 701 -14.60 -36.44 -15.98
C LEU A 701 -16.01 -37.02 -16.12
N TRP A 702 -16.17 -38.35 -16.18
CA TRP A 702 -17.48 -38.99 -16.49
C TRP A 702 -18.24 -39.52 -15.27
N ASP A 703 -17.56 -39.95 -14.21
CA ASP A 703 -18.20 -40.29 -12.94
C ASP A 703 -18.46 -39.01 -12.12
N LYS A 704 -19.61 -38.39 -12.39
CA LYS A 704 -20.03 -37.15 -11.72
C LYS A 704 -20.23 -37.33 -10.21
N THR A 705 -20.56 -38.54 -9.76
CA THR A 705 -20.76 -38.83 -8.34
C THR A 705 -19.41 -38.84 -7.62
N LEU A 706 -18.43 -39.55 -8.17
CA LEU A 706 -17.06 -39.56 -7.66
C LEU A 706 -16.43 -38.15 -7.72
N HIS A 707 -16.60 -37.45 -8.85
CA HIS A 707 -16.11 -36.09 -9.03
C HIS A 707 -16.64 -35.13 -7.95
N THR A 708 -17.95 -35.14 -7.71
CA THR A 708 -18.59 -34.29 -6.69
C THR A 708 -18.12 -34.67 -5.29
N ALA A 709 -18.05 -35.97 -4.98
CA ALA A 709 -17.60 -36.45 -3.67
C ALA A 709 -16.16 -36.00 -3.37
N ILE A 710 -15.24 -36.19 -4.31
CA ILE A 710 -13.83 -35.79 -4.16
C ILE A 710 -13.71 -34.26 -4.04
N THR A 711 -14.40 -33.50 -4.89
CA THR A 711 -14.27 -32.04 -4.88
C THR A 711 -14.83 -31.39 -3.62
N GLU A 712 -15.96 -31.86 -3.10
CA GLU A 712 -16.51 -31.36 -1.83
C GLU A 712 -15.62 -31.76 -0.65
N ARG A 713 -15.17 -33.02 -0.60
CA ARG A 713 -14.29 -33.49 0.48
C ARG A 713 -12.95 -32.77 0.49
N ALA A 714 -12.34 -32.58 -0.67
CA ALA A 714 -11.08 -31.86 -0.81
C ALA A 714 -11.22 -30.37 -0.47
N TYR A 715 -12.33 -29.75 -0.87
CA TYR A 715 -12.65 -28.38 -0.51
C TYR A 715 -12.79 -28.23 1.02
N GLU A 716 -13.57 -29.09 1.67
CA GLU A 716 -13.74 -29.08 3.14
C GLU A 716 -12.40 -29.21 3.89
N GLN A 717 -11.53 -30.11 3.44
CA GLN A 717 -10.22 -30.32 4.05
C GLN A 717 -9.33 -29.09 3.86
N VAL A 718 -9.24 -28.56 2.64
CA VAL A 718 -8.32 -27.45 2.35
C VAL A 718 -8.71 -26.14 3.05
N GLN A 719 -9.98 -25.95 3.41
CA GLN A 719 -10.41 -24.79 4.20
C GLN A 719 -9.77 -24.73 5.59
N GLN A 720 -9.21 -25.83 6.10
CA GLN A 720 -8.54 -25.88 7.41
C GLN A 720 -7.05 -25.50 7.32
N HIS A 721 -6.51 -25.37 6.11
CA HIS A 721 -5.11 -25.12 5.87
C HIS A 721 -4.90 -23.67 5.43
N SER A 722 -4.01 -22.96 6.13
CA SER A 722 -3.64 -21.59 5.78
C SER A 722 -2.14 -21.40 5.97
N TRP A 723 -1.56 -20.46 5.22
CA TRP A 723 -0.15 -20.12 5.39
C TRP A 723 0.20 -19.63 6.79
N GLN A 724 -0.74 -18.96 7.47
CA GLN A 724 -0.57 -18.55 8.85
C GLN A 724 -0.53 -19.76 9.80
N SER A 725 -1.40 -20.77 9.59
CA SER A 725 -1.38 -22.01 10.37
C SER A 725 -0.07 -22.77 10.20
N SER A 726 0.41 -22.94 8.97
CA SER A 726 1.72 -23.53 8.67
C SER A 726 2.86 -22.78 9.38
N ALA A 727 2.83 -21.44 9.37
CA ALA A 727 3.84 -20.63 10.06
C ALA A 727 3.77 -20.79 11.59
N ARG A 728 2.58 -20.95 12.18
CA ARG A 728 2.42 -21.23 13.63
C ARG A 728 2.99 -22.60 14.02
N GLN A 729 2.87 -23.60 13.14
CA GLN A 729 3.52 -24.90 13.36
C GLN A 729 5.05 -24.78 13.36
N ILE A 730 5.61 -23.99 12.42
CA ILE A 730 7.05 -23.70 12.39
C ILE A 730 7.49 -22.94 13.64
N GLU A 731 6.76 -21.90 14.04
CA GLU A 731 7.03 -21.15 15.27
C GLU A 731 7.05 -22.06 16.49
N ARG A 732 6.06 -22.95 16.63
CA ARG A 732 6.02 -23.94 17.71
C ARG A 732 7.25 -24.82 17.72
N ILE A 733 7.66 -25.37 16.58
CA ILE A 733 8.88 -26.19 16.46
C ILE A 733 10.10 -25.37 16.88
N LEU A 734 10.22 -24.12 16.42
CA LEU A 734 11.33 -23.24 16.80
C LEU A 734 11.36 -22.97 18.30
N LEU A 735 10.20 -22.74 18.94
CA LEU A 735 10.06 -22.46 20.36
C LEU A 735 10.32 -23.68 21.24
N ASP A 736 9.81 -24.85 20.86
CA ASP A 736 9.97 -26.11 21.59
C ASP A 736 11.45 -26.52 21.71
N HIS A 737 12.27 -26.11 20.73
CA HIS A 737 13.69 -26.43 20.64
C HIS A 737 14.62 -25.21 20.85
N ALA A 738 14.09 -24.05 21.22
CA ALA A 738 14.86 -22.83 21.53
C ALA A 738 15.38 -22.79 22.97
N PRO A 739 16.39 -21.93 23.28
CA PRO A 739 16.79 -21.66 24.65
C PRO A 739 15.61 -21.21 25.53
N PRO A 740 15.64 -21.48 26.85
CA PRO A 740 14.59 -21.04 27.75
C PRO A 740 14.47 -19.50 27.71
N PRO A 741 13.27 -18.93 27.93
CA PRO A 741 13.00 -17.49 27.78
C PRO A 741 13.99 -16.57 28.49
N THR A 742 14.47 -16.96 29.68
CA THR A 742 15.52 -16.25 30.45
C THR A 742 16.80 -16.03 29.66
N GLU A 743 17.14 -16.98 28.81
CA GLU A 743 18.41 -17.05 28.10
C GLU A 743 18.31 -16.55 26.66
N ARG A 744 17.08 -16.38 26.15
CA ARG A 744 16.81 -15.86 24.81
C ARG A 744 17.39 -14.46 24.66
N ARG A 745 17.88 -14.17 23.46
CA ARG A 745 18.58 -12.91 23.17
C ARG A 745 17.70 -11.70 23.34
N PHE A 746 16.42 -11.82 23.01
CA PHE A 746 15.44 -10.77 23.25
C PHE A 746 15.33 -10.39 24.73
N THR A 747 15.24 -11.37 25.65
CA THR A 747 15.19 -11.10 27.10
C THR A 747 16.45 -10.45 27.65
N ARG A 748 17.63 -10.82 27.14
CA ARG A 748 18.87 -10.14 27.51
C ARG A 748 18.87 -8.66 27.12
N ARG A 749 18.19 -8.28 26.03
CA ARG A 749 17.98 -6.87 25.63
C ARG A 749 16.92 -6.18 26.51
N VAL A 750 15.84 -6.88 26.90
CA VAL A 750 14.72 -6.34 27.72
C VAL A 750 15.11 -5.96 29.17
N TYR A 751 16.10 -6.64 29.77
CA TYR A 751 16.59 -6.26 31.11
C TYR A 751 17.39 -4.94 31.13
N GLU A 752 17.67 -4.36 29.96
CA GLU A 752 18.16 -2.98 29.78
C GLU A 752 16.99 -2.09 29.30
N GLN A 753 15.94 -1.98 30.13
CA GLN A 753 14.77 -1.08 30.01
C GLN A 753 14.19 -0.88 28.59
N ASP A 754 13.18 -1.67 28.20
CA ASP A 754 12.38 -1.35 27.01
C ASP A 754 10.90 -1.76 27.11
N ALA A 755 10.03 -0.92 26.54
CA ALA A 755 8.57 -1.05 26.45
C ALA A 755 8.12 -2.27 25.63
N ASP A 756 9.00 -2.77 24.76
CA ASP A 756 8.75 -3.92 23.89
C ASP A 756 8.58 -5.23 24.66
N GLY A 757 9.24 -5.38 25.83
CA GLY A 757 9.05 -6.53 26.71
C GLY A 757 7.66 -6.58 27.36
N LEU A 758 7.02 -5.42 27.54
CA LEU A 758 5.72 -5.27 28.19
C LEU A 758 4.57 -5.48 27.18
N LEU A 759 4.76 -5.03 25.93
CA LEU A 759 3.89 -5.35 24.80
C LEU A 759 3.85 -6.87 24.54
N TRP A 760 5.01 -7.48 24.57
CA TRP A 760 5.17 -8.91 24.37
C TRP A 760 4.48 -9.77 25.46
N GLN A 761 4.60 -9.42 26.74
CA GLN A 761 3.88 -10.11 27.83
C GLN A 761 2.35 -9.98 27.73
N ILE A 762 1.87 -8.88 27.16
CA ILE A 762 0.45 -8.62 26.95
C ILE A 762 -0.10 -9.53 25.83
N HIS A 763 0.62 -9.70 24.71
CA HIS A 763 0.21 -10.58 23.61
C HIS A 763 0.02 -12.03 24.07
N GLN A 764 0.88 -12.51 24.96
CA GLN A 764 0.88 -13.89 25.42
C GLN A 764 -0.25 -14.24 26.40
N LEU A 765 -0.79 -13.25 27.09
CA LEU A 765 -1.96 -13.43 27.96
C LEU A 765 -3.27 -13.57 27.16
N LEU A 766 -3.25 -13.26 25.87
CA LEU A 766 -4.44 -13.20 25.03
C LEU A 766 -4.53 -14.37 24.06
N ASP A 767 -3.39 -14.92 23.66
CA ASP A 767 -3.31 -16.10 22.82
C ASP A 767 -3.63 -17.41 23.58
N ARG A 768 -3.72 -17.39 24.93
CA ARG A 768 -4.05 -18.59 25.73
C ARG A 768 -5.53 -19.01 25.74
N HIS A 769 -6.42 -18.29 25.06
CA HIS A 769 -7.82 -18.67 24.90
C HIS A 769 -8.19 -18.72 23.41
N GLU A 770 -8.06 -19.90 22.81
CA GLU A 770 -8.26 -20.14 21.37
C GLU A 770 -9.70 -19.90 20.86
N GLU A 771 -10.71 -19.69 21.71
CA GLU A 771 -12.11 -19.80 21.28
C GLU A 771 -12.83 -18.51 20.88
N THR A 772 -12.25 -17.30 21.03
CA THR A 772 -12.96 -16.09 20.56
C THR A 772 -12.05 -14.92 20.20
N THR A 773 -11.34 -15.03 19.08
CA THR A 773 -10.44 -14.00 18.52
C THR A 773 -11.06 -12.59 18.46
N ARG A 774 -12.37 -12.45 18.20
CA ARG A 774 -13.07 -11.15 18.19
C ARG A 774 -13.34 -10.57 19.59
N GLN A 775 -13.70 -11.40 20.57
CA GLN A 775 -13.92 -10.92 21.94
C GLN A 775 -12.59 -10.63 22.62
N THR A 776 -11.56 -11.43 22.34
CA THR A 776 -10.19 -11.20 22.81
C THR A 776 -9.65 -9.89 22.27
N LEU A 777 -9.74 -9.63 20.96
CA LEU A 777 -9.30 -8.36 20.35
C LEU A 777 -10.12 -7.15 20.86
N HIS A 778 -11.41 -7.34 21.12
CA HIS A 778 -12.28 -6.32 21.70
C HIS A 778 -11.94 -6.03 23.16
N LEU A 779 -11.78 -7.04 24.00
CA LEU A 779 -11.37 -6.93 25.41
C LEU A 779 -9.96 -6.36 25.53
N HIS A 780 -9.07 -6.70 24.61
CA HIS A 780 -7.70 -6.21 24.54
C HIS A 780 -7.65 -4.71 24.24
N THR A 781 -8.45 -4.27 23.27
CA THR A 781 -8.63 -2.85 22.95
C THR A 781 -9.32 -2.11 24.09
N LEU A 782 -10.33 -2.71 24.73
CA LEU A 782 -11.10 -2.12 25.83
C LEU A 782 -10.27 -1.99 27.11
N LEU A 783 -9.47 -3.00 27.45
CA LEU A 783 -8.65 -3.04 28.66
C LEU A 783 -7.44 -2.11 28.54
N ARG A 784 -6.75 -2.12 27.39
CA ARG A 784 -5.67 -1.18 27.09
C ARG A 784 -6.16 0.26 27.18
N ARG A 785 -7.30 0.55 26.54
CA ARG A 785 -7.93 1.86 26.59
C ARG A 785 -8.38 2.24 28.00
N THR A 786 -8.95 1.33 28.78
CA THR A 786 -9.41 1.60 30.15
C THR A 786 -8.25 1.81 31.13
N LEU A 787 -7.14 1.09 30.98
CA LEU A 787 -5.94 1.25 31.80
C LEU A 787 -5.16 2.52 31.43
N GLU A 788 -5.04 2.83 30.14
CA GLU A 788 -4.47 4.11 29.66
C GLU A 788 -5.33 5.30 30.13
N GLU A 789 -6.66 5.19 30.04
CA GLU A 789 -7.59 6.21 30.52
C GLU A 789 -7.55 6.38 32.05
N LYS A 790 -7.46 5.30 32.83
CA LYS A 790 -7.39 5.38 34.31
C LYS A 790 -6.02 5.81 34.83
N ALA A 791 -4.92 5.42 34.18
CA ALA A 791 -3.58 5.88 34.51
C ALA A 791 -3.42 7.38 34.22
N ALA A 792 -3.96 7.84 33.09
CA ALA A 792 -4.04 9.26 32.76
C ALA A 792 -4.90 10.03 33.79
N LEU A 793 -6.06 9.48 34.18
CA LEU A 793 -6.97 10.12 35.15
C LEU A 793 -6.36 10.22 36.57
N ALA A 794 -5.66 9.17 37.03
CA ALA A 794 -5.00 9.15 38.34
C ALA A 794 -3.85 10.17 38.43
N GLU A 795 -3.02 10.25 37.40
CA GLU A 795 -1.92 11.24 37.33
C GLU A 795 -2.46 12.67 37.19
N GLN A 796 -3.57 12.85 36.49
CA GLN A 796 -4.19 14.16 36.32
C GLN A 796 -4.91 14.65 37.59
N LEU A 797 -5.49 13.76 38.39
CA LEU A 797 -6.07 14.10 39.69
C LEU A 797 -5.03 14.44 40.74
N ARG A 798 -3.89 13.75 40.75
CA ARG A 798 -2.74 14.09 41.62
C ARG A 798 -2.24 15.51 41.34
N ARG A 799 -2.09 15.87 40.07
CA ARG A 799 -1.73 17.24 39.63
C ARG A 799 -2.79 18.28 39.97
N THR A 800 -4.07 17.88 39.96
CA THR A 800 -5.19 18.77 40.29
C THR A 800 -5.32 18.99 41.81
N GLU A 801 -5.05 17.98 42.65
CA GLU A 801 -4.97 18.12 44.11
C GLU A 801 -3.79 18.99 44.53
N GLU A 802 -2.61 18.81 43.91
CA GLU A 802 -1.43 19.64 44.12
C GLU A 802 -1.70 21.11 43.74
N ALA A 803 -2.40 21.34 42.62
CA ALA A 803 -2.81 22.68 42.19
C ALA A 803 -3.89 23.31 43.10
N LEU A 804 -4.83 22.52 43.65
CA LEU A 804 -5.86 23.02 44.57
C LEU A 804 -5.30 23.35 45.96
N GLN A 805 -4.34 22.56 46.46
CA GLN A 805 -3.65 22.85 47.72
C GLN A 805 -2.76 24.09 47.59
N ALA A 806 -2.11 24.28 46.43
CA ALA A 806 -1.39 25.52 46.11
C ALA A 806 -2.33 26.74 46.05
N TYR A 807 -3.55 26.56 45.50
CA TYR A 807 -4.57 27.61 45.44
C TYR A 807 -5.10 28.02 46.83
N GLN A 808 -5.36 27.06 47.73
CA GLN A 808 -5.81 27.34 49.11
C GLN A 808 -4.78 28.15 49.93
N ARG A 809 -3.50 28.06 49.58
CA ARG A 809 -2.41 28.83 50.23
C ARG A 809 -2.21 30.22 49.62
N ALA A 810 -2.60 30.45 48.37
CA ALA A 810 -2.19 31.64 47.60
C ALA A 810 -3.24 32.76 47.49
N GLY A 811 -4.50 32.54 47.91
CA GLY A 811 -5.45 33.61 48.22
C GLY A 811 -5.77 34.65 47.13
N ARG A 812 -5.58 34.37 45.83
CA ARG A 812 -5.96 35.28 44.72
C ARG A 812 -6.63 34.56 43.54
N PRO A 813 -7.59 35.19 42.84
CA PRO A 813 -8.49 34.46 41.93
C PRO A 813 -8.16 34.63 40.43
N VAL A 814 -8.57 33.61 39.68
CA VAL A 814 -8.75 33.52 38.21
C VAL A 814 -7.49 33.27 37.35
N SER A 815 -7.22 31.99 37.10
CA SER A 815 -6.70 31.46 35.81
C SER A 815 -6.80 29.93 35.65
N LEU A 816 -7.25 29.21 36.69
CA LEU A 816 -7.27 27.74 36.80
C LEU A 816 -8.39 26.98 36.05
N LEU A 817 -8.99 27.55 35.00
CA LEU A 817 -9.91 26.79 34.11
C LEU A 817 -9.28 26.41 32.76
N ARG A 818 -7.98 26.63 32.56
CA ARG A 818 -7.26 26.13 31.37
C ARG A 818 -6.71 24.70 31.53
N SER A 819 -6.88 24.08 32.69
CA SER A 819 -6.29 22.77 33.01
C SER A 819 -7.29 21.70 33.45
N ALA A 820 -8.60 21.91 33.23
CA ALA A 820 -9.57 20.82 33.37
C ALA A 820 -9.48 19.88 32.14
N PRO A 821 -9.37 18.54 32.32
CA PRO A 821 -9.32 17.59 31.23
C PRO A 821 -10.49 17.74 30.25
N VAL A 822 -10.19 17.62 28.96
CA VAL A 822 -11.16 17.67 27.85
C VAL A 822 -12.33 16.69 28.08
N GLN A 823 -12.11 15.51 28.70
CA GLN A 823 -13.20 14.56 28.95
C GLN A 823 -14.27 15.05 29.93
N VAL A 824 -13.93 15.93 30.89
CA VAL A 824 -14.91 16.58 31.80
C VAL A 824 -15.68 17.67 31.06
N LEU A 825 -15.04 18.31 30.07
CA LEU A 825 -15.65 19.34 29.22
C LEU A 825 -16.55 18.73 28.12
N GLU A 826 -16.29 17.51 27.68
CA GLU A 826 -17.10 16.81 26.66
C GLU A 826 -18.49 16.39 27.12
N GLN A 827 -18.70 16.21 28.42
CA GLN A 827 -20.00 15.86 29.02
C GLN A 827 -20.74 17.07 29.62
N ALA A 828 -20.11 18.25 29.64
CA ALA A 828 -20.74 19.49 30.09
C ALA A 828 -21.46 20.20 28.92
N PRO A 829 -22.53 20.98 29.17
CA PRO A 829 -23.17 21.83 28.14
C PRO A 829 -22.25 23.01 27.81
N GLY A 830 -21.17 22.73 27.08
CA GLY A 830 -20.00 23.61 26.96
C GLY A 830 -19.80 24.26 25.61
N TRP A 831 -20.73 24.16 24.66
CA TRP A 831 -20.49 24.56 23.27
C TRP A 831 -21.48 25.62 22.80
N VAL A 832 -21.02 26.61 22.03
CA VAL A 832 -21.84 27.64 21.39
C VAL A 832 -21.61 27.68 19.89
N LEU A 833 -22.69 27.89 19.15
CA LEU A 833 -22.65 28.30 17.76
C LEU A 833 -23.40 29.62 17.65
N ASN A 834 -22.70 30.67 17.20
CA ASN A 834 -23.24 32.05 17.14
C ASN A 834 -23.91 32.50 18.46
N LYS A 835 -23.24 32.26 19.60
CA LYS A 835 -23.70 32.57 20.97
C LYS A 835 -24.91 31.76 21.49
N ARG A 836 -25.40 30.76 20.75
CA ARG A 836 -26.48 29.87 21.21
C ARG A 836 -25.89 28.61 21.87
N PRO A 837 -26.32 28.24 23.09
CA PRO A 837 -25.81 27.04 23.74
C PRO A 837 -26.27 25.79 22.98
N LEU A 838 -25.33 24.86 22.82
CA LEU A 838 -25.51 23.60 22.14
C LEU A 838 -25.26 22.43 23.11
N GLY A 839 -25.94 21.32 22.84
CA GLY A 839 -25.68 20.03 23.47
C GLY A 839 -25.34 18.99 22.41
N LYS A 840 -24.64 17.92 22.82
CA LYS A 840 -24.48 16.71 22.01
C LYS A 840 -25.68 15.80 22.27
N LEU A 841 -26.39 15.36 21.23
CA LEU A 841 -27.46 14.37 21.34
C LEU A 841 -27.03 13.07 20.68
N PRO A 842 -26.65 12.04 21.47
CA PRO A 842 -26.22 10.76 20.91
C PRO A 842 -27.40 10.03 20.28
N ILE A 843 -27.17 9.40 19.13
CA ILE A 843 -28.12 8.55 18.43
C ILE A 843 -27.85 7.11 18.82
N GLY A 844 -28.89 6.42 19.26
CA GLY A 844 -28.81 5.05 19.74
C GLY A 844 -30.03 4.26 19.25
N PRO A 845 -30.35 3.14 19.91
CA PRO A 845 -31.42 2.24 19.47
C PRO A 845 -32.84 2.82 19.65
N ALA A 846 -33.00 3.94 20.36
CA ALA A 846 -34.25 4.70 20.37
C ALA A 846 -34.18 5.81 19.31
N PRO A 847 -35.12 5.88 18.35
CA PRO A 847 -35.06 6.81 17.25
C PRO A 847 -35.15 8.25 17.74
N VAL A 848 -34.34 9.12 17.12
CA VAL A 848 -34.40 10.58 17.29
C VAL A 848 -35.14 11.15 16.10
N GLU A 849 -36.21 11.91 16.35
CA GLU A 849 -37.10 12.40 15.29
C GLU A 849 -37.22 13.92 15.33
N GLN A 850 -36.97 14.57 14.20
CA GLN A 850 -37.11 16.01 14.02
C GLN A 850 -38.22 16.30 13.00
N GLN A 851 -39.26 17.01 13.44
CA GLN A 851 -40.31 17.52 12.56
C GLN A 851 -40.05 19.01 12.22
N PHE A 852 -40.31 19.39 10.97
CA PHE A 852 -40.14 20.76 10.47
C PHE A 852 -41.00 21.03 9.24
N ALA A 853 -41.27 22.30 8.92
CA ALA A 853 -41.92 22.70 7.67
C ALA A 853 -40.90 23.24 6.67
N ALA A 854 -41.01 22.87 5.40
CA ALA A 854 -40.16 23.41 4.34
C ALA A 854 -40.58 24.84 4.00
N THR A 855 -39.59 25.71 3.78
CA THR A 855 -39.76 27.15 3.58
C THR A 855 -39.75 27.57 2.12
N ALA A 856 -39.50 26.63 1.20
CA ALA A 856 -39.55 26.82 -0.25
C ALA A 856 -39.92 25.52 -0.98
N SER A 857 -40.24 25.63 -2.27
CA SER A 857 -40.50 24.49 -3.16
C SER A 857 -39.20 23.91 -3.72
N HIS A 858 -39.23 22.67 -4.21
CA HIS A 858 -38.08 21.93 -4.74
C HIS A 858 -37.06 21.53 -3.66
N LEU A 859 -37.52 21.16 -2.46
CA LEU A 859 -36.66 20.57 -1.44
C LEU A 859 -35.97 19.34 -2.02
N CYS A 860 -34.64 19.32 -2.03
CA CYS A 860 -33.86 18.25 -2.64
C CYS A 860 -32.67 17.80 -1.79
N GLN A 861 -32.44 18.46 -0.65
CA GLN A 861 -31.30 18.15 0.22
C GLN A 861 -31.62 18.45 1.70
N ILE A 862 -31.06 17.67 2.62
CA ILE A 862 -30.97 18.01 4.05
C ILE A 862 -29.51 17.94 4.48
N GLU A 863 -28.98 19.03 5.03
CA GLU A 863 -27.67 19.06 5.67
C GLU A 863 -27.80 18.77 7.17
N LEU A 864 -26.95 17.89 7.71
CA LEU A 864 -26.94 17.50 9.12
C LEU A 864 -25.58 17.77 9.74
N LEU A 865 -25.56 18.44 10.89
CA LEU A 865 -24.31 18.73 11.60
C LEU A 865 -24.09 17.74 12.76
N PHE A 866 -23.22 16.76 12.52
CA PHE A 866 -22.80 15.80 13.52
C PHE A 866 -21.75 16.39 14.47
N THR A 867 -21.70 15.87 15.69
CA THR A 867 -20.63 16.21 16.62
C THR A 867 -19.36 15.46 16.23
N PRO A 868 -18.17 16.05 16.41
CA PRO A 868 -16.93 15.30 16.35
C PRO A 868 -17.00 14.17 17.40
N ALA A 869 -16.95 12.92 16.93
CA ALA A 869 -16.96 11.73 17.76
C ALA A 869 -15.71 10.91 17.48
N ALA A 870 -15.16 10.27 18.51
CA ALA A 870 -14.17 9.22 18.34
C ALA A 870 -14.87 8.05 17.63
N ALA A 871 -14.55 7.84 16.36
CA ALA A 871 -15.24 6.94 15.44
C ALA A 871 -15.53 5.56 16.07
N ALA A 872 -16.80 5.22 16.21
CA ALA A 872 -17.23 3.86 16.45
C ALA A 872 -17.27 3.15 15.08
N THR A 873 -16.19 2.46 14.74
CA THR A 873 -16.06 1.73 13.47
C THR A 873 -17.09 0.60 13.42
N GLY A 874 -18.04 0.70 12.48
CA GLY A 874 -18.96 -0.39 12.12
C GLY A 874 -20.44 -0.14 12.41
N SER A 875 -20.81 0.86 13.20
CA SER A 875 -22.22 1.13 13.51
C SER A 875 -22.96 1.72 12.31
N ARG A 876 -24.12 1.17 11.96
CA ARG A 876 -24.99 1.70 10.92
C ARG A 876 -26.02 2.66 11.48
N LEU A 877 -26.21 3.76 10.77
CA LEU A 877 -27.22 4.76 11.05
C LEU A 877 -28.29 4.70 9.97
N HIS A 878 -29.53 4.47 10.39
CA HIS A 878 -30.71 4.57 9.55
C HIS A 878 -31.23 6.00 9.57
N ILE A 879 -31.24 6.66 8.42
CA ILE A 879 -31.80 7.99 8.24
C ILE A 879 -32.99 7.88 7.29
N VAL A 880 -34.17 8.31 7.78
CA VAL A 880 -35.42 8.25 7.02
C VAL A 880 -36.11 9.60 7.04
N LEU A 881 -36.61 10.07 5.89
CA LEU A 881 -37.34 11.33 5.74
C LEU A 881 -38.74 11.07 5.15
N TYR A 882 -39.78 11.53 5.83
CA TYR A 882 -41.18 11.42 5.38
C TYR A 882 -41.80 12.79 5.11
N ASP A 883 -42.68 12.88 4.10
CA ASP A 883 -43.69 13.95 3.98
C ASP A 883 -44.85 13.60 4.92
N LEU A 884 -45.18 14.48 5.86
CA LEU A 884 -46.28 14.24 6.81
C LEU A 884 -47.67 14.32 6.18
N VAL A 885 -47.77 14.79 4.93
CA VAL A 885 -49.01 14.72 4.14
C VAL A 885 -49.20 13.35 3.49
N GLN A 886 -48.11 12.61 3.21
CA GLN A 886 -48.11 11.26 2.63
C GLN A 886 -47.10 10.34 3.36
N PRO A 887 -47.37 9.98 4.64
CA PRO A 887 -46.38 9.35 5.50
C PRO A 887 -46.06 7.88 5.17
N GLU A 888 -46.79 7.26 4.25
CA GLU A 888 -46.66 5.84 3.89
C GLU A 888 -45.39 5.52 3.07
N THR A 889 -44.83 6.51 2.37
CA THR A 889 -43.64 6.31 1.52
C THR A 889 -42.54 7.31 1.89
N PRO A 890 -41.37 6.83 2.33
CA PRO A 890 -40.26 7.72 2.67
C PRO A 890 -39.68 8.36 1.40
N ILE A 891 -39.42 9.66 1.47
CA ILE A 891 -38.68 10.42 0.44
C ILE A 891 -37.20 10.01 0.46
N VAL A 892 -36.67 9.78 1.66
CA VAL A 892 -35.33 9.25 1.86
C VAL A 892 -35.42 8.06 2.79
N ASP A 893 -34.81 6.95 2.39
CA ASP A 893 -34.55 5.80 3.24
C ASP A 893 -33.11 5.35 2.97
N ARG A 894 -32.21 5.68 3.90
CA ARG A 894 -30.77 5.44 3.75
C ARG A 894 -30.20 4.80 4.99
N MET A 895 -29.52 3.68 4.80
CA MET A 895 -28.61 3.11 5.78
C MET A 895 -27.21 3.60 5.44
N ILE A 896 -26.56 4.29 6.38
CA ILE A 896 -25.18 4.78 6.20
C ILE A 896 -24.30 4.23 7.31
N LEU A 897 -23.03 4.01 7.01
CA LEU A 897 -22.05 3.68 8.04
C LEU A 897 -21.69 4.96 8.80
N ALA A 898 -21.50 4.85 10.11
CA ALA A 898 -20.97 5.92 10.97
C ALA A 898 -19.74 6.61 10.37
N THR A 899 -18.84 5.84 9.75
CA THR A 899 -17.61 6.33 9.10
C THR A 899 -17.83 7.15 7.83
N GLU A 900 -19.01 7.08 7.21
CA GLU A 900 -19.36 7.89 6.04
C GLU A 900 -19.78 9.31 6.44
N ILE A 901 -19.94 9.57 7.74
CA ILE A 901 -20.29 10.88 8.27
C ILE A 901 -19.02 11.72 8.41
N PRO A 902 -18.87 12.82 7.67
CA PRO A 902 -17.70 13.68 7.75
C PRO A 902 -17.59 14.32 9.15
N SER A 903 -16.37 14.33 9.70
CA SER A 903 -16.09 14.86 11.04
C SER A 903 -15.94 16.39 11.08
N ASP A 904 -15.74 17.01 9.92
CA ASP A 904 -15.31 18.41 9.77
C ASP A 904 -16.26 19.27 8.91
N ARG A 905 -17.26 18.67 8.27
CA ARG A 905 -18.28 19.35 7.45
C ARG A 905 -19.67 18.74 7.68
N PRO A 906 -20.77 19.44 7.32
CA PRO A 906 -22.10 18.87 7.38
C PRO A 906 -22.22 17.62 6.50
N PHE A 907 -22.99 16.64 6.96
CA PHE A 907 -23.39 15.49 6.15
C PHE A 907 -24.58 15.89 5.28
N LEU A 908 -24.46 15.68 3.96
CA LEU A 908 -25.49 16.07 2.99
C LEU A 908 -26.34 14.84 2.62
N LEU A 909 -27.66 14.99 2.72
CA LEU A 909 -28.63 13.96 2.34
C LEU A 909 -29.39 14.46 1.10
N ASP A 910 -28.94 14.05 -0.08
CA ASP A 910 -29.53 14.43 -1.36
C ASP A 910 -30.66 13.48 -1.78
N PHE A 911 -31.71 14.04 -2.39
CA PHE A 911 -32.85 13.31 -2.93
C PHE A 911 -33.52 14.06 -4.08
N ALA A 912 -34.40 13.36 -4.80
CA ALA A 912 -35.13 13.95 -5.92
C ALA A 912 -35.89 15.22 -5.47
N PRO A 913 -35.77 16.35 -6.20
CA PRO A 913 -36.42 17.60 -5.85
C PRO A 913 -37.93 17.44 -5.68
N GLN A 914 -38.47 17.95 -4.57
CA GLN A 914 -39.89 17.90 -4.21
C GLN A 914 -40.59 19.20 -4.67
N PRO A 915 -41.23 19.26 -5.85
CA PRO A 915 -41.59 20.52 -6.51
C PRO A 915 -42.64 21.36 -5.76
N TYR A 916 -43.41 20.73 -4.87
CA TYR A 916 -44.48 21.36 -4.08
C TYR A 916 -44.19 21.37 -2.57
N SER A 917 -42.91 21.40 -2.17
CA SER A 917 -42.52 21.32 -0.76
C SER A 917 -42.83 22.56 0.07
N ASN A 918 -43.06 23.74 -0.54
CA ASN A 918 -43.23 24.97 0.24
C ASN A 918 -44.43 24.88 1.21
N GLY A 919 -44.18 25.10 2.50
CA GLY A 919 -45.18 25.04 3.57
C GLY A 919 -45.58 23.61 4.00
N ARG A 920 -45.04 22.55 3.38
CA ARG A 920 -45.30 21.16 3.79
C ARG A 920 -44.43 20.76 4.96
N SER A 921 -44.97 19.91 5.84
CA SER A 921 -44.27 19.40 7.01
C SER A 921 -43.62 18.05 6.72
N TYR A 922 -42.39 17.90 7.19
CA TYR A 922 -41.56 16.71 7.03
C TYR A 922 -41.13 16.18 8.39
N ARG A 923 -40.83 14.87 8.45
CA ARG A 923 -40.24 14.21 9.63
C ARG A 923 -38.97 13.49 9.23
N LEU A 924 -37.86 13.91 9.83
CA LEU A 924 -36.56 13.26 9.74
C LEU A 924 -36.35 12.36 10.96
N THR A 925 -36.12 11.07 10.74
CA THR A 925 -35.89 10.06 11.77
C THR A 925 -34.47 9.51 11.65
N LEU A 926 -33.73 9.48 12.76
CA LEU A 926 -32.38 8.93 12.86
C LEU A 926 -32.33 7.84 13.93
N LEU A 927 -31.87 6.64 13.57
CA LEU A 927 -31.83 5.47 14.44
C LEU A 927 -30.51 4.71 14.24
N ALA A 928 -29.86 4.28 15.33
CA ALA A 928 -28.75 3.34 15.20
C ALA A 928 -29.31 1.94 14.94
N ALA A 929 -28.95 1.33 13.81
CA ALA A 929 -29.49 0.03 13.39
C ALA A 929 -28.90 -1.16 14.17
N ASP A 930 -27.71 -0.98 14.76
CA ASP A 930 -27.00 -2.04 15.50
C ASP A 930 -27.15 -1.81 17.02
N SER A 931 -27.93 -2.68 17.67
CA SER A 931 -28.64 -2.41 18.92
C SER A 931 -27.83 -2.44 20.23
N GLN A 932 -26.52 -2.15 20.25
CA GLN A 932 -25.73 -2.18 21.51
C GLN A 932 -24.78 -1.00 21.78
N THR A 933 -24.58 -0.04 20.86
CA THR A 933 -23.79 1.18 21.15
C THR A 933 -24.34 2.43 20.43
N PHE A 934 -23.99 3.63 20.94
CA PHE A 934 -24.32 4.89 20.27
C PHE A 934 -23.42 5.07 19.05
N ALA A 935 -24.01 5.12 17.86
CA ALA A 935 -23.26 5.20 16.59
C ALA A 935 -22.55 6.56 16.43
N HIS A 936 -23.29 7.65 16.62
CA HIS A 936 -22.82 9.05 16.50
C HIS A 936 -23.69 9.97 17.37
N ALA A 937 -23.34 11.26 17.46
CA ALA A 937 -24.20 12.28 18.05
C ALA A 937 -24.38 13.47 17.09
N LEU A 938 -25.54 14.14 17.13
CA LEU A 938 -25.73 15.42 16.46
C LEU A 938 -25.62 16.57 17.45
N TRP A 939 -25.19 17.72 16.92
CA TRP A 939 -25.36 18.95 17.67
C TRP A 939 -26.85 19.30 17.75
N ARG A 940 -27.28 19.66 18.95
CA ARG A 940 -28.64 20.08 19.27
C ARG A 940 -28.61 21.49 19.84
N SER A 941 -29.45 22.36 19.32
CA SER A 941 -29.73 23.67 19.91
C SER A 941 -30.84 23.55 20.94
N TRP A 942 -30.66 24.19 22.10
CA TRP A 942 -31.71 24.25 23.13
C TRP A 942 -32.82 25.26 22.82
N ALA A 943 -32.59 26.15 21.85
CA ALA A 943 -33.59 27.06 21.29
C ALA A 943 -34.12 26.49 19.96
N ALA A 944 -35.44 26.49 19.79
CA ALA A 944 -36.14 25.96 18.61
C ALA A 944 -37.26 26.90 18.17
N PRO A 945 -37.47 27.12 16.85
CA PRO A 945 -38.65 27.81 16.33
C PRO A 945 -39.95 27.06 16.68
N PRO A 946 -41.09 27.76 16.85
CA PRO A 946 -42.37 27.16 17.27
C PRO A 946 -42.84 25.97 16.42
N GLU A 947 -42.57 26.02 15.12
CA GLU A 947 -42.95 25.07 14.08
C GLU A 947 -42.07 23.81 14.02
N THR A 948 -41.05 23.70 14.88
CA THR A 948 -40.17 22.53 14.95
C THR A 948 -40.37 21.73 16.22
N GLN A 949 -40.32 20.40 16.11
CA GLN A 949 -40.49 19.50 17.24
C GLN A 949 -39.47 18.36 17.21
N LEU A 950 -38.83 18.12 18.35
CA LEU A 950 -37.81 17.08 18.51
C LEU A 950 -38.31 16.00 19.48
N PHE A 951 -38.14 14.74 19.11
CA PHE A 951 -38.54 13.58 19.90
C PHE A 951 -37.42 12.56 20.04
N ARG A 952 -37.50 11.73 21.07
CA ARG A 952 -36.71 10.52 21.21
C ARG A 952 -37.57 9.38 21.74
N GLY A 953 -37.71 8.31 20.95
CA GLY A 953 -38.58 7.18 21.30
C GLY A 953 -39.98 7.62 21.72
N GLY A 954 -40.59 8.55 20.98
CA GLY A 954 -41.91 9.12 21.26
C GLY A 954 -41.98 10.19 22.35
N ARG A 955 -40.92 10.42 23.14
CA ARG A 955 -40.90 11.48 24.16
C ARG A 955 -40.40 12.80 23.58
N ARG A 956 -41.19 13.88 23.73
CA ARG A 956 -40.79 15.22 23.27
C ARG A 956 -39.58 15.74 24.07
N LEU A 957 -38.55 16.16 23.34
CA LEU A 957 -37.34 16.78 23.86
C LEU A 957 -37.39 18.30 23.61
N ARG A 958 -36.65 19.06 24.43
CA ARG A 958 -36.55 20.52 24.30
C ARG A 958 -35.49 20.89 23.26
N GLY A 959 -35.83 21.75 22.31
CA GLY A 959 -34.90 22.25 21.30
C GLY A 959 -35.04 21.53 19.96
N GLN A 960 -34.04 21.67 19.09
CA GLN A 960 -34.02 21.09 17.74
C GLN A 960 -32.62 20.59 17.37
N LEU A 961 -32.54 19.66 16.43
CA LEU A 961 -31.27 19.29 15.81
C LEU A 961 -30.70 20.46 15.01
N LEU A 962 -29.37 20.54 14.88
CA LEU A 962 -28.74 21.42 13.91
C LEU A 962 -28.76 20.74 12.54
N PHE A 963 -29.74 21.14 11.72
CA PHE A 963 -29.91 20.69 10.34
C PHE A 963 -30.32 21.88 9.45
N HIS A 964 -30.12 21.76 8.14
CA HIS A 964 -30.49 22.77 7.15
C HIS A 964 -31.15 22.16 5.91
N PRO A 965 -32.38 22.56 5.53
CA PRO A 965 -33.00 22.10 4.28
C PRO A 965 -32.53 22.89 3.06
N GLY A 966 -32.11 22.19 2.00
CA GLY A 966 -31.65 22.74 0.73
C GLY A 966 -32.65 22.54 -0.42
N TYR A 967 -32.77 23.56 -1.27
CA TYR A 967 -33.74 23.60 -2.37
C TYR A 967 -33.05 23.76 -3.72
N GLN A 968 -33.54 23.06 -4.74
CA GLN A 968 -33.02 23.18 -6.10
C GLN A 968 -33.39 24.55 -6.67
N ALA A 969 -32.40 25.35 -7.05
CA ALA A 969 -32.63 26.66 -7.64
C ALA A 969 -33.32 26.51 -9.02
N GLN A 970 -34.53 27.06 -9.15
CA GLN A 970 -35.15 27.22 -10.47
C GLN A 970 -34.34 28.25 -11.27
N ALA A 971 -33.96 27.89 -12.50
CA ALA A 971 -33.23 28.76 -13.40
C ALA A 971 -33.99 30.10 -13.60
N ALA A 972 -33.24 31.20 -13.50
CA ALA A 972 -33.60 32.59 -13.77
C ALA A 972 -34.46 33.32 -12.72
N SER A 973 -33.81 33.94 -11.74
CA SER A 973 -33.82 35.40 -11.52
C SER A 973 -33.13 35.78 -10.20
N ALA A 974 -32.63 37.01 -10.19
CA ALA A 974 -31.79 37.65 -9.19
C ALA A 974 -32.13 37.37 -7.71
N GLY A 975 -31.08 37.03 -6.97
CA GLY A 975 -30.81 37.54 -5.62
C GLY A 975 -31.92 37.39 -4.58
N ARG A 976 -31.93 36.26 -3.87
CA ARG A 976 -32.13 36.23 -2.40
C ARG A 976 -31.80 34.85 -1.81
N VAL A 977 -30.75 34.87 -1.00
CA VAL A 977 -30.44 34.02 0.16
C VAL A 977 -30.31 32.51 -0.11
N ALA A 978 -29.16 32.09 -0.63
CA ALA A 978 -28.51 30.95 0.00
C ALA A 978 -28.17 31.40 1.44
N ALA A 979 -28.82 30.82 2.44
CA ALA A 979 -28.49 31.10 3.83
C ALA A 979 -27.00 30.79 4.03
N ALA A 980 -26.32 31.65 4.79
CA ALA A 980 -24.87 31.54 4.95
C ALA A 980 -24.50 30.09 5.32
N PRO A 981 -23.55 29.45 4.60
CA PRO A 981 -23.01 28.15 5.00
C PRO A 981 -22.61 28.22 6.47
N TRP A 982 -22.56 27.11 7.21
CA TRP A 982 -22.16 27.07 8.62
C TRP A 982 -20.79 27.76 8.80
N THR A 983 -20.78 29.08 9.00
CA THR A 983 -19.61 29.94 8.71
C THR A 983 -18.54 29.81 9.79
N VAL A 984 -18.89 29.22 10.94
CA VAL A 984 -18.00 28.99 12.06
C VAL A 984 -18.40 27.66 12.72
N PRO A 985 -17.48 26.72 13.00
CA PRO A 985 -17.78 25.50 13.75
C PRO A 985 -18.14 25.82 15.21
N PRO A 986 -18.95 24.97 15.90
CA PRO A 986 -19.25 25.14 17.33
C PRO A 986 -17.99 25.31 18.18
N GLN A 987 -17.96 26.32 19.05
CA GLN A 987 -16.80 26.66 19.89
C GLN A 987 -17.10 26.56 21.39
N PRO A 988 -16.10 26.32 22.26
CA PRO A 988 -16.32 26.21 23.71
C PRO A 988 -16.73 27.55 24.37
N LEU A 989 -17.70 27.50 25.31
CA LEU A 989 -18.27 28.65 26.03
C LEU A 989 -17.30 29.26 27.05
N SER A 990 -16.97 30.55 26.93
CA SER A 990 -16.05 31.24 27.85
C SER A 990 -16.68 31.63 29.21
N HIS A 991 -16.02 31.21 30.30
CA HIS A 991 -15.91 31.72 31.68
C HIS A 991 -17.16 32.04 32.55
N ALA A 992 -18.35 32.31 32.01
CA ALA A 992 -19.49 32.76 32.82
C ALA A 992 -20.30 31.63 33.52
N LEU A 993 -19.97 30.35 33.29
CA LEU A 993 -20.64 29.20 33.93
C LEU A 993 -19.73 28.40 34.89
N TRP A 994 -18.75 29.07 35.51
CA TRP A 994 -17.83 28.54 36.54
C TRP A 994 -18.54 27.74 37.66
N GLN A 995 -19.81 28.04 37.94
CA GLN A 995 -20.57 27.39 39.02
C GLN A 995 -21.07 25.98 38.69
N VAL A 996 -21.28 25.64 37.42
CA VAL A 996 -21.76 24.29 37.02
C VAL A 996 -20.60 23.28 37.02
N GLY A 997 -19.39 23.71 36.63
CA GLY A 997 -18.18 22.88 36.65
C GLY A 997 -17.73 22.42 38.03
N LYS A 998 -18.09 23.15 39.10
CA LYS A 998 -17.77 22.76 40.49
C LYS A 998 -18.45 21.46 40.94
N HIS A 999 -19.60 21.09 40.35
CA HIS A 999 -20.32 19.90 40.74
C HIS A 999 -19.74 18.63 40.08
N SER A 1000 -19.38 18.72 38.79
CA SER A 1000 -18.81 17.61 38.01
C SER A 1000 -17.39 17.21 38.46
N VAL A 1001 -16.57 18.18 38.91
CA VAL A 1001 -15.21 17.91 39.42
C VAL A 1001 -15.25 17.14 40.76
N ARG A 1002 -16.26 17.39 41.61
CA ARG A 1002 -16.41 16.70 42.91
C ARG A 1002 -16.76 15.22 42.78
N GLU A 1003 -17.61 14.87 41.82
CA GLU A 1003 -17.98 13.46 41.55
C GLU A 1003 -16.81 12.66 40.95
N GLY A 1004 -16.03 13.27 40.04
CA GLY A 1004 -14.84 12.65 39.45
C GLY A 1004 -13.73 12.35 40.47
N SER A 1005 -13.49 13.25 41.43
CA SER A 1005 -12.52 13.03 42.51
C SER A 1005 -12.93 11.87 43.44
N ARG A 1006 -14.24 11.70 43.72
CA ARG A 1006 -14.74 10.64 44.61
C ARG A 1006 -14.49 9.22 44.05
N LEU A 1007 -14.68 9.05 42.74
CA LEU A 1007 -14.51 7.74 42.06
C LEU A 1007 -13.04 7.33 41.94
N ALA A 1008 -12.16 8.28 41.69
CA ALA A 1008 -10.74 8.02 41.51
C ALA A 1008 -10.00 7.75 42.82
N GLN A 1009 -10.36 8.41 43.93
CA GLN A 1009 -9.85 8.07 45.27
C GLN A 1009 -10.16 6.61 45.63
N LYS A 1010 -11.34 6.12 45.26
CA LYS A 1010 -11.77 4.74 45.49
C LYS A 1010 -10.94 3.73 44.68
N SER A 1011 -10.69 4.01 43.40
CA SER A 1011 -9.85 3.17 42.51
C SER A 1011 -8.38 3.16 42.92
N TRP A 1012 -7.85 4.29 43.37
CA TRP A 1012 -6.46 4.40 43.83
C TRP A 1012 -6.23 3.69 45.17
N GLN A 1013 -7.18 3.80 46.12
CA GLN A 1013 -7.14 2.99 47.34
C GLN A 1013 -7.23 1.48 47.05
N ALA A 1014 -8.05 1.07 46.07
CA ALA A 1014 -8.15 -0.34 45.68
C ALA A 1014 -6.85 -0.87 45.07
N LEU A 1015 -6.17 -0.09 44.22
CA LEU A 1015 -4.86 -0.44 43.69
C LEU A 1015 -3.79 -0.53 44.80
N ARG A 1016 -3.79 0.42 45.75
CA ARG A 1016 -2.76 0.49 46.80
C ARG A 1016 -2.93 -0.57 47.90
N THR A 1017 -4.16 -0.98 48.19
CA THR A 1017 -4.46 -1.92 49.28
C THR A 1017 -4.66 -3.36 48.82
N GLN A 1018 -5.04 -3.58 47.55
CA GLN A 1018 -5.37 -4.89 47.00
C GLN A 1018 -4.65 -5.19 45.67
N GLY A 1019 -3.68 -4.36 45.28
CA GLY A 1019 -2.88 -4.55 44.06
C GLY A 1019 -3.70 -4.49 42.77
N ALA A 1020 -3.15 -5.08 41.71
CA ALA A 1020 -3.79 -5.12 40.39
C ALA A 1020 -5.17 -5.81 40.41
N ALA A 1021 -5.39 -6.79 41.30
CA ALA A 1021 -6.67 -7.48 41.47
C ALA A 1021 -7.77 -6.57 42.06
N GLY A 1022 -7.40 -5.66 42.98
CA GLY A 1022 -8.30 -4.63 43.51
C GLY A 1022 -8.70 -3.61 42.46
N LEU A 1023 -7.73 -3.16 41.66
CA LEU A 1023 -7.97 -2.25 40.54
C LEU A 1023 -8.85 -2.89 39.48
N MET A 1024 -8.66 -4.19 39.20
CA MET A 1024 -9.49 -4.95 38.26
C MET A 1024 -10.93 -5.07 38.77
N ARG A 1025 -11.16 -5.37 40.07
CA ARG A 1025 -12.52 -5.37 40.66
C ARG A 1025 -13.23 -4.02 40.57
N GLU A 1026 -12.52 -2.92 40.81
CA GLU A 1026 -13.09 -1.57 40.64
C GLU A 1026 -13.37 -1.24 39.16
N ALA A 1027 -12.54 -1.71 38.23
CA ALA A 1027 -12.81 -1.61 36.80
C ALA A 1027 -14.06 -2.43 36.40
N THR A 1028 -14.22 -3.66 36.91
CA THR A 1028 -15.40 -4.50 36.69
C THR A 1028 -16.67 -3.90 37.30
N ASN A 1029 -16.61 -3.35 38.51
CA ASN A 1029 -17.75 -2.67 39.15
C ASN A 1029 -18.17 -1.40 38.40
N TYR A 1030 -17.20 -0.63 37.89
CA TYR A 1030 -17.45 0.54 37.04
C TYR A 1030 -18.12 0.15 35.71
N LEU A 1031 -17.68 -0.95 35.09
CA LEU A 1031 -18.31 -1.50 33.88
C LEU A 1031 -19.75 -1.98 34.16
N ARG A 1032 -20.01 -2.65 35.30
CA ARG A 1032 -21.37 -3.03 35.73
C ARG A 1032 -22.29 -1.83 35.95
N TRP A 1033 -21.78 -0.73 36.50
CA TRP A 1033 -22.54 0.52 36.65
C TRP A 1033 -22.83 1.20 35.30
N ARG A 1034 -21.84 1.24 34.40
CA ARG A 1034 -21.95 1.86 33.07
C ARG A 1034 -22.89 1.10 32.13
N LEU A 1035 -23.00 -0.21 32.30
CA LEU A 1035 -23.88 -1.08 31.50
C LEU A 1035 -25.30 -1.20 32.06
N GLY A 1036 -25.60 -0.52 33.19
CA GLY A 1036 -26.88 -0.60 33.88
C GLY A 1036 -26.97 -1.90 34.70
N GLY A 1037 -26.99 -1.77 36.03
CA GLY A 1037 -26.99 -2.91 36.94
C GLY A 1037 -28.11 -3.90 36.64
N GLY A 1038 -27.76 -5.04 36.03
CA GLY A 1038 -28.72 -6.08 35.66
C GLY A 1038 -28.22 -7.24 34.80
N ALA A 1039 -26.92 -7.35 34.45
CA ALA A 1039 -26.41 -8.51 33.73
C ALA A 1039 -25.26 -9.16 34.52
N GLU A 1040 -25.62 -10.17 35.33
CA GLU A 1040 -24.70 -11.17 35.89
C GLU A 1040 -24.64 -12.37 34.94
N SER A 1041 -23.86 -12.26 33.86
CA SER A 1041 -23.39 -13.42 33.09
C SER A 1041 -22.00 -13.14 32.53
#